data_AF-A0A445BFH8-F1
#
_entry.id   AF-A0A445BFH8-F1
#
_cell.length_a   1.000
_cell.length_b   1.000
_cell.length_c   1.000
_cell.angle_alpha   90.00
_cell.angle_beta   90.00
_cell.angle_gamma   90.00
#
_symmetry.space_group_name_H-M   'P 1'
#
loop_
_entity.id
_entity.type
_entity.pdbx_description
1 polymer ?
#
loop_
_entity_poly.entity_id
_entity_poly.type
_entity_poly.pdbx_seq_one_letter_code
_entity_poly.pdbx_strand_id
1 'polypeptide(L)'
;MASSTAKKIVSEIPTWIRVYDDGTVERPRSFPLVPPSLDDPVTGVSSKDIIISQNSKLSARLYLPKLDNDKVKLPIYIYFHGGGFFFESAFSKLYNDHLNKLLSVADFIAVSVQYRLAPEHPLPACYHDCWDALQWVASHASKSTTNTEPWLTDHGDFDKVFIGGDSAGGNIAHNIAMRAGLESLLCAVTISGAILSHPYFWGSQPVGSESVTNLEQNMNRLIWKLVYPCAPGGIDNPMINPMGPGAPSLAGLGCSKVLVLVAGKDDLRDRGLCYYEAVNKSGWQGKIQLFEDKDENHNTQKQIMLHLKISCAPYPLFCLITLSVVALISTEAVTDETYAVHYCPNTTTYSPNSIYQTTLNQLLSWLTSNSSSAKNGYYNTTIGANTPNNTIYGSFLCRGDLTTTACHDCVSAAAKKVLQPDFCPVGKESVIWFAECMVRYSDQPFFSVAAEVPVYSLSNTGNVPDESHFMTVLGDTMNSAAEQAAKGGADKKFGTKEANISSFQTLYTLAQCTPDLSEFGCQKCLKIGTGQLPSCCDGKLGGRVLIPSCNVRFELYPFYHEMDVPLPPPQSNPNPKDKSNIDAVLIIAIVVPIVIVLLLFLATLWIISTRTRRKKNNSVPEGTLESSVQISSVEFLQFDVDTIIEATDNFSGGNKLGEGGFGEVYKGTLPNGQDIAVKRLSRNSRQGIIEFKNEVLLVAKLQHRNLVRLLGFCLDGEEKMLIYEFVANKSLDRFLFDASKQHQLSWPRRYKIIEGIARGILYLHEDSRLRIIHRDLKAGNILLDEDSNPKISDFGMARLFGADQTQANTNRVVGTIGYMPPEYAMRGHFSDKTDVYSFGVLVLEIISGKKITSFYDSGYAGDLLNYAWKHWRDGTPLELLDTSLRESYSRAEVIKCIHVGLCCVQEDPAQRPTMQAIVLMLNSHTVTLASPAQPPAGYIGSRSHSNFPTKEMVNSSSDKSTNTSTSQSSINRPTLPSKEMENSNVSTSITEVYPR
;
A
#
# COMPACT_ATOMS: atom_id res chain seq x y z
N MET A 1 -12.74 10.29 51.67
CA MET A 1 -12.76 10.48 50.20
C MET A 1 -11.42 11.06 49.82
N ALA A 2 -10.54 10.26 49.21
CA ALA A 2 -9.21 10.72 48.82
C ALA A 2 -9.31 11.57 47.55
N SER A 3 -8.80 12.80 47.62
CA SER A 3 -8.65 13.73 46.51
C SER A 3 -7.71 13.12 45.46
N SER A 4 -8.23 12.69 44.30
CA SER A 4 -7.37 12.33 43.17
C SER A 4 -6.82 13.61 42.53
N THR A 5 -5.58 13.95 42.83
CA THR A 5 -4.79 14.87 42.01
C THR A 5 -4.80 14.37 40.56
N ALA A 6 -5.22 15.22 39.62
CA ALA A 6 -5.20 14.88 38.20
C ALA A 6 -3.74 14.59 37.77
N LYS A 7 -3.49 13.40 37.24
CA LYS A 7 -2.17 12.99 36.74
C LYS A 7 -1.79 13.88 35.57
N LYS A 8 -0.57 14.43 35.55
CA LYS A 8 -0.11 15.31 34.49
C LYS A 8 0.73 14.51 33.49
N ILE A 9 0.42 14.63 32.20
CA ILE A 9 1.21 13.99 31.14
C ILE A 9 2.56 14.72 31.02
N VAL A 10 3.66 13.97 31.09
CA VAL A 10 5.04 14.47 30.93
C VAL A 10 5.66 14.11 29.58
N SER A 11 5.21 13.02 28.96
CA SER A 11 5.61 12.63 27.61
C SER A 11 4.47 11.87 26.94
N GLU A 12 4.22 12.12 25.66
CA GLU A 12 3.18 11.42 24.91
C GLU A 12 3.64 11.22 23.47
N ILE A 13 3.37 10.02 22.94
CA ILE A 13 3.31 9.78 21.50
C ILE A 13 1.83 9.50 21.21
N PRO A 14 1.11 10.43 20.56
CA PRO A 14 -0.34 10.36 20.41
C PRO A 14 -0.78 9.00 19.87
N THR A 15 -1.82 8.42 20.47
CA THR A 15 -2.38 7.08 20.17
C THR A 15 -1.54 5.87 20.58
N TRP A 16 -0.27 6.04 20.94
CA TRP A 16 0.64 4.93 21.23
C TRP A 16 1.00 4.79 22.70
N ILE A 17 1.41 5.88 23.36
CA ILE A 17 1.86 5.85 24.76
C ILE A 17 1.73 7.23 25.42
N ARG A 18 1.32 7.24 26.68
CA ARG A 18 1.33 8.40 27.58
C ARG A 18 2.11 8.07 28.83
N VAL A 19 2.99 8.97 29.23
CA VAL A 19 3.78 8.90 30.47
C VAL A 19 3.31 10.02 31.37
N TYR A 20 2.96 9.68 32.59
CA TYR A 20 2.50 10.62 33.62
C TYR A 20 3.64 11.02 34.55
N ASP A 21 3.49 12.16 35.22
CA ASP A 21 4.43 12.73 36.18
C ASP A 21 4.68 11.84 37.40
N ASP A 22 3.72 10.98 37.75
CA ASP A 22 3.85 9.95 38.78
C ASP A 22 4.58 8.68 38.30
N GLY A 23 5.07 8.66 37.05
CA GLY A 23 5.75 7.51 36.43
C GLY A 23 4.80 6.45 35.86
N THR A 24 3.48 6.63 35.96
CA THR A 24 2.52 5.73 35.32
C THR A 24 2.68 5.79 33.80
N VAL A 25 2.61 4.64 33.14
CA VAL A 25 2.63 4.52 31.69
C VAL A 25 1.30 3.94 31.22
N GLU A 26 0.65 4.62 30.27
CA GLU A 26 -0.56 4.15 29.62
C GLU A 26 -0.26 3.89 28.14
N ARG A 27 -0.60 2.70 27.65
CA ARG A 27 -0.53 2.33 26.24
C ARG A 27 -1.95 2.18 25.70
N PRO A 28 -2.57 3.25 25.15
CA PRO A 28 -3.99 3.24 24.76
C PRO A 28 -4.30 2.30 23.60
N ARG A 29 -3.29 1.89 22.82
CA ARG A 29 -3.44 0.88 21.78
C ARG A 29 -3.35 -0.52 22.39
N SER A 30 -4.45 -1.25 22.39
CA SER A 30 -4.45 -2.67 22.74
C SER A 30 -4.08 -3.54 21.54
N PHE A 31 -3.35 -4.62 21.80
CA PHE A 31 -3.04 -5.65 20.82
C PHE A 31 -3.44 -7.01 21.40
N PRO A 32 -4.10 -7.86 20.61
CA PRO A 32 -4.55 -9.17 21.09
C PRO A 32 -3.33 -10.05 21.35
N LEU A 33 -3.16 -10.47 22.60
CA LEU A 33 -2.22 -11.53 22.95
C LEU A 33 -2.88 -12.88 22.65
N VAL A 34 -2.10 -13.83 22.15
CA VAL A 34 -2.56 -15.19 21.86
C VAL A 34 -1.78 -16.20 22.68
N PRO A 35 -2.44 -17.25 23.22
CA PRO A 35 -1.73 -18.34 23.89
C PRO A 35 -0.88 -19.12 22.88
N PRO A 36 0.16 -19.84 23.34
CA PRO A 36 0.86 -20.78 22.48
C PRO A 36 -0.07 -21.95 22.09
N SER A 37 0.16 -22.53 20.91
CA SER A 37 -0.56 -23.71 20.41
C SER A 37 0.43 -24.83 20.12
N LEU A 38 0.23 -26.02 20.69
CA LEU A 38 1.06 -27.20 20.40
C LEU A 38 0.81 -27.80 19.01
N ASP A 39 -0.30 -27.45 18.37
CA ASP A 39 -0.63 -27.84 17.00
C ASP A 39 -1.50 -26.73 16.41
N ASP A 40 -0.88 -25.74 15.78
CA ASP A 40 -1.63 -24.67 15.11
C ASP A 40 -2.50 -25.29 14.00
N PRO A 41 -3.84 -25.11 14.03
CA PRO A 41 -4.73 -25.82 13.11
C PRO A 41 -4.58 -25.37 11.65
N VAL A 42 -3.94 -24.23 11.40
CA VAL A 42 -3.76 -23.69 10.04
C VAL A 42 -2.39 -24.09 9.49
N THR A 43 -1.34 -24.00 10.31
CA THR A 43 0.04 -24.19 9.84
C THR A 43 0.70 -25.49 10.31
N GLY A 44 0.13 -26.18 11.31
CA GLY A 44 0.74 -27.34 11.97
C GLY A 44 1.99 -27.02 12.79
N VAL A 45 2.29 -25.73 13.00
CA VAL A 45 3.44 -25.29 13.80
C VAL A 45 3.09 -25.40 15.28
N SER A 46 3.98 -26.03 16.05
CA SER A 46 3.88 -26.10 17.50
C SER A 46 4.57 -24.89 18.14
N SER A 47 4.03 -24.37 19.22
CA SER A 47 4.60 -23.28 19.99
C SER A 47 4.41 -23.47 21.49
N LYS A 48 5.33 -22.92 22.29
CA LYS A 48 5.25 -22.91 23.76
C LYS A 48 5.96 -21.71 24.35
N ASP A 49 5.46 -21.22 25.48
CA ASP A 49 6.08 -20.12 26.22
C ASP A 49 7.08 -20.67 27.24
N ILE A 50 8.22 -20.00 27.35
CA ILE A 50 9.30 -20.35 28.29
C ILE A 50 9.77 -19.14 29.09
N ILE A 51 10.33 -19.40 30.26
CA ILE A 51 10.99 -18.38 31.08
C ILE A 51 12.50 -18.61 30.98
N ILE A 52 13.19 -17.64 30.41
CA ILE A 52 14.65 -17.63 30.23
C ILE A 52 15.34 -17.27 31.56
N SER A 53 14.82 -16.26 32.25
CA SER A 53 15.35 -15.81 33.54
C SER A 53 14.24 -15.34 34.46
N GLN A 54 14.14 -15.98 35.63
CA GLN A 54 13.18 -15.60 36.67
C GLN A 54 13.48 -14.21 37.27
N ASN A 55 14.77 -13.85 37.36
CA ASN A 55 15.21 -12.60 37.99
C ASN A 55 14.82 -11.37 37.15
N SER A 56 14.99 -11.44 35.84
CA SER A 56 14.60 -10.36 34.91
C SER A 56 13.17 -10.52 34.36
N LYS A 57 12.48 -11.62 34.70
CA LYS A 57 11.22 -12.05 34.06
C LYS A 57 11.32 -12.15 32.54
N LEU A 58 12.52 -12.42 32.03
CA LEU A 58 12.76 -12.60 30.61
C LEU A 58 12.11 -13.90 30.15
N SER A 59 11.28 -13.80 29.12
CA SER A 59 10.54 -14.92 28.55
C SER A 59 10.65 -14.92 27.03
N ALA A 60 10.28 -16.03 26.41
CA ALA A 60 10.23 -16.16 24.98
C ALA A 60 9.14 -17.17 24.57
N ARG A 61 8.70 -17.08 23.32
CA ARG A 61 7.90 -18.14 22.70
C ARG A 61 8.79 -18.92 21.73
N LEU A 62 8.85 -20.23 21.95
CA LEU A 62 9.49 -21.16 21.04
C LEU A 62 8.47 -21.61 19.99
N TYR A 63 8.93 -21.79 18.76
CA TYR A 63 8.16 -22.39 17.67
C TYR A 63 8.95 -23.53 17.03
N LEU A 64 8.27 -24.64 16.78
CA LEU A 64 8.78 -25.84 16.16
C LEU A 64 7.90 -26.16 14.93
N PRO A 65 8.49 -26.24 13.72
CA PRO A 65 7.71 -26.57 12.54
C PRO A 65 7.29 -28.04 12.59
N LYS A 66 6.32 -28.43 11.76
CA LYS A 66 5.93 -29.83 11.65
C LYS A 66 7.09 -30.64 11.10
N LEU A 67 7.59 -31.59 11.89
CA LEU A 67 8.70 -32.46 11.52
C LEU A 67 8.17 -33.76 10.91
N ASP A 68 8.61 -34.08 9.69
CA ASP A 68 8.33 -35.38 9.07
C ASP A 68 9.31 -36.48 9.56
N ASN A 69 10.42 -36.09 10.19
CA ASN A 69 11.46 -37.01 10.67
C ASN A 69 12.18 -36.46 11.91
N ASP A 70 12.14 -37.20 13.02
CA ASP A 70 12.71 -36.80 14.32
C ASP A 70 14.24 -36.66 14.34
N LYS A 71 14.96 -37.07 13.27
CA LYS A 71 16.43 -37.05 13.21
C LYS A 71 17.05 -35.80 12.59
N VAL A 72 16.25 -34.87 12.06
CA VAL A 72 16.79 -33.69 11.35
C VAL A 72 17.08 -32.55 12.35
N LYS A 73 18.32 -32.05 12.33
CA LYS A 73 18.70 -30.83 13.04
C LYS A 73 18.39 -29.61 12.17
N LEU A 74 17.69 -28.64 12.75
CA LEU A 74 17.18 -27.44 12.10
C LEU A 74 17.94 -26.19 12.54
N PRO A 75 18.18 -25.22 11.64
CA PRO A 75 18.67 -23.89 12.03
C PRO A 75 17.86 -23.28 13.17
N ILE A 76 18.50 -22.50 14.03
CA ILE A 76 17.85 -21.80 15.14
C ILE A 76 17.77 -20.32 14.79
N TYR A 77 16.58 -19.75 14.80
CA TYR A 77 16.32 -18.34 14.49
C TYR A 77 15.80 -17.60 15.73
N ILE A 78 16.60 -16.69 16.28
CA ILE A 78 16.18 -15.84 17.39
C ILE A 78 15.56 -14.56 16.80
N TYR A 79 14.27 -14.36 17.08
CA TYR A 79 13.49 -13.25 16.56
C TYR A 79 13.25 -12.19 17.63
N PHE A 80 13.54 -10.94 17.29
CA PHE A 80 13.25 -9.77 18.10
C PHE A 80 12.10 -9.01 17.45
N HIS A 81 11.01 -8.81 18.19
CA HIS A 81 9.86 -8.09 17.68
C HIS A 81 10.15 -6.59 17.51
N GLY A 82 9.44 -5.94 16.59
CA GLY A 82 9.44 -4.49 16.44
C GLY A 82 8.63 -3.77 17.53
N GLY A 83 8.02 -2.64 17.17
CA GLY A 83 7.22 -1.86 18.12
C GLY A 83 7.97 -0.69 18.77
N GLY A 84 8.97 -0.13 18.07
CA GLY A 84 9.67 1.08 18.49
C GLY A 84 10.34 0.99 19.87
N PHE A 85 10.62 -0.21 20.39
CA PHE A 85 11.12 -0.52 21.75
C PHE A 85 10.15 -0.28 22.92
N PHE A 86 8.95 0.28 22.69
CA PHE A 86 8.04 0.68 23.78
C PHE A 86 6.62 0.08 23.65
N PHE A 87 6.28 -0.56 22.53
CA PHE A 87 5.00 -1.23 22.32
C PHE A 87 5.17 -2.60 21.62
N GLU A 88 4.07 -3.35 21.46
CA GLU A 88 4.02 -4.76 21.00
C GLU A 88 4.61 -5.79 21.98
N SER A 89 4.41 -7.07 21.64
CA SER A 89 4.87 -8.24 22.40
C SER A 89 5.19 -9.41 21.47
N ALA A 90 6.17 -10.23 21.87
CA ALA A 90 6.46 -11.54 21.27
C ALA A 90 5.25 -12.48 21.26
N PHE A 91 4.26 -12.24 22.12
CA PHE A 91 3.04 -13.03 22.27
C PHE A 91 1.82 -12.40 21.60
N SER A 92 1.99 -11.28 20.88
CA SER A 92 0.92 -10.66 20.11
C SER A 92 0.49 -11.56 18.95
N LYS A 93 -0.78 -11.45 18.56
CA LYS A 93 -1.33 -12.15 17.39
C LYS A 93 -0.50 -11.87 16.13
N LEU A 94 -0.03 -10.63 15.96
CA LEU A 94 0.77 -10.21 14.80
C LEU A 94 2.03 -11.07 14.64
N TYR A 95 2.88 -11.12 15.67
CA TYR A 95 4.12 -11.89 15.60
C TYR A 95 3.89 -13.40 15.68
N ASN A 96 2.83 -13.83 16.36
CA ASN A 96 2.45 -15.23 16.37
C ASN A 96 2.04 -15.73 14.98
N ASP A 97 1.14 -15.02 14.30
CA ASP A 97 0.73 -15.35 12.94
C ASP A 97 1.92 -15.30 11.97
N HIS A 98 2.79 -14.30 12.13
CA HIS A 98 4.00 -14.14 11.33
C HIS A 98 4.91 -15.36 11.42
N LEU A 99 5.28 -15.77 12.63
CA LEU A 99 6.19 -16.90 12.86
C LEU A 99 5.53 -18.23 12.50
N ASN A 100 4.26 -18.44 12.81
CA ASN A 100 3.53 -19.64 12.38
C ASN A 100 3.54 -19.78 10.85
N LYS A 101 3.30 -18.69 10.12
CA LYS A 101 3.34 -18.71 8.66
C LYS A 101 4.76 -18.92 8.13
N LEU A 102 5.75 -18.28 8.74
CA LEU A 102 7.13 -18.38 8.28
C LEU A 102 7.69 -19.80 8.47
N LEU A 103 7.44 -20.43 9.62
CA LEU A 103 7.85 -21.81 9.90
C LEU A 103 7.03 -22.84 9.10
N SER A 104 5.84 -22.49 8.61
CA SER A 104 5.05 -23.39 7.74
C SER A 104 5.65 -23.59 6.35
N VAL A 105 6.57 -22.71 5.94
CA VAL A 105 7.19 -22.73 4.61
C VAL A 105 8.73 -22.85 4.66
N ALA A 106 9.31 -22.95 5.86
CA ALA A 106 10.75 -23.00 6.04
C ALA A 106 11.11 -23.78 7.32
N ASP A 107 12.09 -24.67 7.20
CA ASP A 107 12.48 -25.60 8.26
C ASP A 107 13.50 -24.96 9.21
N PHE A 108 13.03 -24.27 10.25
CA PHE A 108 13.86 -23.77 11.34
C PHE A 108 13.08 -23.66 12.65
N ILE A 109 13.78 -23.64 13.78
CA ILE A 109 13.21 -23.39 15.11
C ILE A 109 13.26 -21.89 15.38
N ALA A 110 12.16 -21.28 15.81
CA ALA A 110 12.17 -19.87 16.22
C ALA A 110 12.15 -19.70 17.74
N VAL A 111 12.88 -18.69 18.21
CA VAL A 111 12.87 -18.18 19.59
C VAL A 111 12.44 -16.72 19.54
N SER A 112 11.17 -16.43 19.77
CA SER A 112 10.62 -15.06 19.78
C SER A 112 10.77 -14.44 21.17
N VAL A 113 11.65 -13.46 21.32
CA VAL A 113 12.08 -12.95 22.63
C VAL A 113 11.16 -11.84 23.12
N GLN A 114 10.62 -12.00 24.33
CA GLN A 114 9.86 -10.95 25.03
C GLN A 114 10.82 -10.10 25.87
N TYR A 115 11.37 -9.05 25.27
CA TYR A 115 12.23 -8.10 25.98
C TYR A 115 11.41 -7.06 26.76
N ARG A 116 12.05 -6.39 27.73
CA ARG A 116 11.45 -5.31 28.51
C ARG A 116 11.31 -4.03 27.69
N LEU A 117 10.14 -3.39 27.82
CA LEU A 117 9.79 -2.18 27.07
C LEU A 117 10.20 -0.90 27.79
N ALA A 118 10.55 0.11 27.01
CA ALA A 118 10.63 1.49 27.47
C ALA A 118 9.22 2.11 27.64
N PRO A 119 9.05 3.18 28.43
CA PRO A 119 10.06 3.87 29.24
C PRO A 119 10.29 3.25 30.64
N GLU A 120 9.53 2.23 31.04
CA GLU A 120 9.71 1.55 32.33
C GLU A 120 11.11 0.94 32.44
N HIS A 121 11.64 0.45 31.32
CA HIS A 121 12.99 -0.04 31.17
C HIS A 121 13.65 0.63 29.95
N PRO A 122 14.24 1.83 30.11
CA PRO A 122 14.87 2.54 29.00
C PRO A 122 16.08 1.76 28.45
N LEU A 123 16.50 2.11 27.24
CA LEU A 123 17.71 1.54 26.64
C LEU A 123 18.94 1.77 27.53
N PRO A 124 19.88 0.82 27.62
CA PRO A 124 20.03 -0.39 26.79
C PRO A 124 19.35 -1.67 27.33
N ALA A 125 18.33 -1.58 28.21
CA ALA A 125 17.75 -2.76 28.88
C ALA A 125 17.32 -3.89 27.92
N CYS A 126 16.64 -3.59 26.81
CA CYS A 126 16.22 -4.61 25.85
C CYS A 126 17.39 -5.28 25.12
N TYR A 127 18.51 -4.58 24.89
CA TYR A 127 19.71 -5.18 24.30
C TYR A 127 20.35 -6.18 25.27
N HIS A 128 20.33 -5.91 26.57
CA HIS A 128 20.77 -6.88 27.59
C HIS A 128 19.85 -8.10 27.61
N ASP A 129 18.53 -7.89 27.61
CA ASP A 129 17.55 -8.98 27.57
C ASP A 129 17.72 -9.87 26.33
N CYS A 130 17.91 -9.27 25.15
CA CYS A 130 18.10 -10.01 23.90
C CYS A 130 19.45 -10.73 23.84
N TRP A 131 20.50 -10.16 24.44
CA TRP A 131 21.79 -10.83 24.59
C TRP A 131 21.71 -12.01 25.56
N ASP A 132 21.03 -11.85 26.69
CA ASP A 132 20.82 -12.91 27.67
C ASP A 132 19.99 -14.05 27.07
N ALA A 133 19.00 -13.75 26.23
CA ALA A 133 18.25 -14.75 25.47
C ALA A 133 19.14 -15.52 24.48
N LEU A 134 20.04 -14.83 23.77
CA LEU A 134 20.99 -15.47 22.86
C LEU A 134 22.01 -16.35 23.61
N GLN A 135 22.51 -15.88 24.76
CA GLN A 135 23.37 -16.67 25.64
C GLN A 135 22.66 -17.89 26.21
N TRP A 136 21.38 -17.74 26.56
CA TRP A 136 20.54 -18.84 27.01
C TRP A 136 20.39 -19.88 25.89
N VAL A 137 20.09 -19.48 24.65
CA VAL A 137 20.08 -20.40 23.50
C VAL A 137 21.43 -21.10 23.36
N ALA A 138 22.54 -20.35 23.33
CA ALA A 138 23.89 -20.91 23.17
C ALA A 138 24.27 -21.91 24.27
N SER A 139 23.79 -21.71 25.50
CA SER A 139 24.07 -22.62 26.63
C SER A 139 23.55 -24.05 26.42
N HIS A 140 22.57 -24.24 25.54
CA HIS A 140 21.98 -25.54 25.21
C HIS A 140 22.81 -26.37 24.22
N ALA A 141 23.87 -25.80 23.63
CA ALA A 141 24.77 -26.55 22.75
C ALA A 141 25.56 -27.64 23.50
N SER A 142 25.77 -27.47 24.81
CA SER A 142 26.41 -28.48 25.66
C SER A 142 25.37 -29.34 26.37
N LYS A 143 25.45 -30.67 26.20
CA LYS A 143 24.61 -31.65 26.91
C LYS A 143 24.87 -31.73 28.44
N SER A 144 25.75 -30.89 28.97
CA SER A 144 26.17 -30.88 30.38
C SER A 144 25.31 -29.98 31.28
N THR A 145 24.37 -29.20 30.75
CA THR A 145 23.56 -28.26 31.55
C THR A 145 22.38 -28.99 32.21
N THR A 146 22.12 -28.68 33.48
CA THR A 146 21.03 -29.29 34.28
C THR A 146 19.64 -28.79 33.90
N ASN A 147 19.55 -27.69 33.13
CA ASN A 147 18.32 -27.14 32.56
C ASN A 147 18.46 -27.11 31.03
N THR A 148 18.11 -28.21 30.37
CA THR A 148 18.05 -28.29 28.91
C THR A 148 16.62 -28.09 28.43
N GLU A 149 16.43 -27.25 27.42
CA GLU A 149 15.20 -27.13 26.64
C GLU A 149 15.18 -28.16 25.49
N PRO A 150 14.33 -29.20 25.57
CA PRO A 150 14.32 -30.32 24.61
C PRO A 150 14.16 -29.89 23.15
N TRP A 151 13.34 -28.88 22.86
CA TRP A 151 13.14 -28.46 21.46
C TRP A 151 14.44 -27.96 20.83
N LEU A 152 15.27 -27.26 21.60
CA LEU A 152 16.58 -26.80 21.13
C LEU A 152 17.61 -27.94 21.12
N THR A 153 17.69 -28.76 22.17
CA THR A 153 18.70 -29.82 22.25
C THR A 153 18.44 -30.98 21.30
N ASP A 154 17.18 -31.28 21.00
CA ASP A 154 16.77 -32.45 20.22
C ASP A 154 16.67 -32.08 18.75
N HIS A 155 16.15 -30.90 18.43
CA HIS A 155 15.91 -30.49 17.04
C HIS A 155 16.80 -29.33 16.54
N GLY A 156 17.48 -28.57 17.40
CA GLY A 156 18.30 -27.42 16.99
C GLY A 156 19.71 -27.77 16.49
N ASP A 157 20.13 -27.08 15.43
CA ASP A 157 21.48 -27.05 14.84
C ASP A 157 22.23 -25.80 15.34
N PHE A 158 23.06 -25.97 16.36
CA PHE A 158 23.82 -24.87 16.98
C PHE A 158 24.98 -24.34 16.12
N ASP A 159 25.31 -25.02 15.01
CA ASP A 159 26.25 -24.47 14.01
C ASP A 159 25.55 -23.45 13.08
N LYS A 160 24.21 -23.42 13.09
CA LYS A 160 23.36 -22.58 12.23
C LYS A 160 22.42 -21.70 13.05
N VAL A 161 22.99 -20.80 13.85
CA VAL A 161 22.23 -19.83 14.63
C VAL A 161 22.09 -18.51 13.88
N PHE A 162 20.85 -18.06 13.69
CA PHE A 162 20.50 -16.81 13.04
C PHE A 162 19.78 -15.89 14.02
N ILE A 163 19.98 -14.58 13.86
CA ILE A 163 19.23 -13.56 14.59
C ILE A 163 18.49 -12.65 13.61
N GLY A 164 17.37 -12.07 14.01
CA GLY A 164 16.68 -11.11 13.17
C GLY A 164 15.49 -10.44 13.83
N GLY A 165 14.91 -9.49 13.13
CA GLY A 165 13.76 -8.74 13.62
C GLY A 165 13.33 -7.65 12.66
N ASP A 166 12.17 -7.07 12.94
CA ASP A 166 11.58 -5.98 12.17
C ASP A 166 11.64 -4.65 12.93
N SER A 167 11.81 -3.52 12.23
CA SER A 167 11.79 -2.19 12.85
C SER A 167 12.80 -2.11 14.02
N ALA A 168 12.34 -1.83 15.24
CA ALA A 168 13.16 -1.86 16.46
C ALA A 168 13.86 -3.21 16.69
N GLY A 169 13.23 -4.33 16.34
CA GLY A 169 13.83 -5.66 16.40
C GLY A 169 14.99 -5.84 15.41
N GLY A 170 14.89 -5.24 14.21
CA GLY A 170 15.99 -5.17 13.26
C GLY A 170 17.17 -4.34 13.78
N ASN A 171 16.88 -3.26 14.51
CA ASN A 171 17.91 -2.49 15.22
C ASN A 171 18.59 -3.33 16.33
N ILE A 172 17.81 -4.08 17.12
CA ILE A 172 18.34 -5.01 18.13
C ILE A 172 19.25 -6.04 17.49
N ALA A 173 18.81 -6.69 16.41
CA ALA A 173 19.60 -7.70 15.71
C ALA A 173 20.97 -7.17 15.26
N HIS A 174 21.02 -5.94 14.74
CA HIS A 174 22.30 -5.28 14.41
C HIS A 174 23.20 -5.11 15.64
N ASN A 175 22.68 -4.52 16.73
CA ASN A 175 23.47 -4.27 17.94
C ASN A 175 23.97 -5.56 18.59
N ILE A 176 23.17 -6.64 18.56
CA ILE A 176 23.56 -7.96 19.03
C ILE A 176 24.66 -8.57 18.14
N ALA A 177 24.56 -8.43 16.81
CA ALA A 177 25.61 -8.88 15.89
C ALA A 177 26.93 -8.13 16.12
N MET A 178 26.88 -6.81 16.37
CA MET A 178 28.06 -6.01 16.70
C MET A 178 28.68 -6.45 18.04
N ARG A 179 27.85 -6.71 19.05
CA ARG A 179 28.32 -7.22 20.36
C ARG A 179 28.97 -8.59 20.23
N ALA A 180 28.42 -9.49 19.41
CA ALA A 180 28.98 -10.80 19.15
C ALA A 180 30.37 -10.77 18.47
N GLY A 181 30.75 -9.64 17.84
CA GLY A 181 32.10 -9.45 17.31
C GLY A 181 33.14 -9.15 18.37
N LEU A 182 32.71 -8.78 19.58
CA LEU A 182 33.56 -8.40 20.71
C LEU A 182 33.47 -9.40 21.87
N GLU A 183 32.29 -9.97 22.10
CA GLU A 183 32.00 -10.91 23.18
C GLU A 183 31.61 -12.28 22.62
N SER A 184 32.26 -13.34 23.10
CA SER A 184 31.95 -14.70 22.68
C SER A 184 30.66 -15.23 23.33
N LEU A 185 29.90 -16.01 22.56
CA LEU A 185 28.78 -16.78 23.10
C LEU A 185 29.26 -18.02 23.86
N LEU A 186 28.42 -18.50 24.77
CA LEU A 186 28.65 -19.77 25.45
C LEU A 186 28.80 -20.93 24.45
N CYS A 187 29.56 -21.94 24.85
CA CYS A 187 29.78 -23.15 24.07
C CYS A 187 30.36 -22.93 22.66
N ALA A 188 31.04 -21.80 22.43
CA ALA A 188 31.64 -21.42 21.14
C ALA A 188 30.63 -21.36 19.98
N VAL A 189 29.35 -21.17 20.27
CA VAL A 189 28.31 -20.91 19.26
C VAL A 189 28.62 -19.61 18.53
N THR A 190 28.38 -19.57 17.22
CA THR A 190 28.58 -18.37 16.40
C THR A 190 27.31 -17.98 15.68
N ILE A 191 27.17 -16.69 15.32
CA ILE A 191 26.02 -16.19 14.58
C ILE A 191 26.26 -16.42 13.08
N SER A 192 25.57 -17.39 12.51
CA SER A 192 25.60 -17.69 11.07
C SER A 192 25.10 -16.52 10.23
N GLY A 193 24.06 -15.81 10.66
CA GLY A 193 23.63 -14.60 9.98
C GLY A 193 22.62 -13.74 10.72
N ALA A 194 22.50 -12.49 10.28
CA ALA A 194 21.56 -11.51 10.81
C ALA A 194 20.57 -11.05 9.71
N ILE A 195 19.28 -11.03 10.02
CA ILE A 195 18.20 -10.57 9.13
C ILE A 195 17.62 -9.28 9.70
N LEU A 196 17.81 -8.17 9.00
CA LEU A 196 17.40 -6.84 9.42
C LEU A 196 16.23 -6.37 8.55
N SER A 197 15.00 -6.52 9.04
CA SER A 197 13.81 -6.07 8.31
C SER A 197 13.45 -4.66 8.70
N HIS A 198 13.48 -3.73 7.75
CA HIS A 198 13.16 -2.31 7.96
C HIS A 198 13.83 -1.74 9.22
N PRO A 199 15.15 -1.96 9.40
CA PRO A 199 15.79 -1.73 10.68
C PRO A 199 15.63 -0.28 11.11
N TYR A 200 15.25 -0.09 12.38
CA TYR A 200 15.00 1.22 12.93
C TYR A 200 16.31 1.95 13.24
N PHE A 201 16.93 2.45 12.17
CA PHE A 201 18.10 3.30 12.20
C PHE A 201 17.69 4.75 11.95
N TRP A 202 18.37 5.69 12.60
CA TRP A 202 18.11 7.12 12.45
C TRP A 202 19.35 7.94 12.77
N GLY A 203 19.31 9.26 12.55
CA GLY A 203 20.41 10.16 12.88
C GLY A 203 20.01 11.63 12.85
N SER A 204 20.95 12.50 13.22
CA SER A 204 20.73 13.96 13.14
C SER A 204 20.79 14.46 11.70
N GLN A 205 21.66 13.87 10.88
CA GLN A 205 21.85 14.21 9.48
C GLN A 205 20.88 13.42 8.61
N PRO A 206 19.97 14.08 7.88
CA PRO A 206 19.03 13.42 6.98
C PRO A 206 19.75 12.64 5.88
N VAL A 207 19.17 11.51 5.47
CA VAL A 207 19.75 10.62 4.44
C VAL A 207 18.70 10.31 3.37
N GLY A 208 19.14 10.29 2.11
CA GLY A 208 18.28 9.94 0.98
C GLY A 208 17.09 10.90 0.82
N SER A 209 15.88 10.36 0.92
CA SER A 209 14.59 11.04 0.79
C SER A 209 13.99 11.50 2.13
N GLU A 210 14.73 11.39 3.23
CA GLU A 210 14.28 11.87 4.54
C GLU A 210 13.96 13.37 4.53
N SER A 211 12.81 13.72 5.11
CA SER A 211 12.38 15.11 5.23
C SER A 211 13.34 15.91 6.12
N VAL A 212 13.83 17.04 5.59
CA VAL A 212 14.70 17.98 6.31
C VAL A 212 13.91 19.00 7.14
N THR A 213 12.58 19.04 7.02
CA THR A 213 11.70 19.95 7.76
C THR A 213 11.24 19.35 9.08
N ASN A 214 11.17 20.15 10.14
CA ASN A 214 10.68 19.75 11.47
C ASN A 214 11.36 18.51 12.07
N LEU A 215 12.68 18.40 11.88
CA LEU A 215 13.48 17.27 12.35
C LEU A 215 13.31 16.98 13.85
N GLU A 216 13.10 18.01 14.70
CA GLU A 216 12.83 17.82 16.14
C GLU A 216 11.46 17.20 16.45
N GLN A 217 10.48 17.37 15.56
CA GLN A 217 9.12 16.82 15.69
C GLN A 217 8.96 15.51 14.89
N ASN A 218 10.03 15.04 14.24
CA ASN A 218 10.01 13.77 13.54
C ASN A 218 9.71 12.64 14.52
N MET A 219 8.74 11.80 14.17
CA MET A 219 8.25 10.69 15.01
C MET A 219 9.40 9.80 15.48
N ASN A 220 10.38 9.51 14.63
CA ASN A 220 11.52 8.66 14.98
C ASN A 220 12.41 9.31 16.06
N ARG A 221 12.58 10.63 16.02
CA ARG A 221 13.31 11.36 17.07
C ARG A 221 12.54 11.38 18.40
N LEU A 222 11.22 11.57 18.33
CA LEU A 222 10.36 11.55 19.52
C LEU A 222 10.37 10.17 20.19
N ILE A 223 10.28 9.10 19.40
CA ILE A 223 10.41 7.72 19.87
C ILE A 223 11.77 7.53 20.53
N TRP A 224 12.87 7.91 19.86
CA TRP A 224 14.21 7.74 20.44
C TRP A 224 14.38 8.48 21.77
N LYS A 225 13.88 9.72 21.86
CA LYS A 225 13.90 10.50 23.10
C LYS A 225 13.03 9.89 24.20
N LEU A 226 11.95 9.19 23.85
CA LEU A 226 11.15 8.44 24.82
C LEU A 226 11.90 7.21 25.33
N VAL A 227 12.54 6.45 24.43
CA VAL A 227 13.12 5.14 24.77
C VAL A 227 14.53 5.23 25.33
N TYR A 228 15.25 6.31 25.04
CA TYR A 228 16.56 6.62 25.62
C TYR A 228 16.73 8.13 25.92
N PRO A 229 16.01 8.67 26.93
CA PRO A 229 15.95 10.12 27.19
C PRO A 229 17.30 10.80 27.42
N CYS A 230 18.27 10.07 27.96
CA CYS A 230 19.63 10.55 28.27
C CYS A 230 20.71 9.88 27.41
N ALA A 231 20.38 9.49 26.17
CA ALA A 231 21.33 8.85 25.26
C ALA A 231 22.60 9.71 25.07
N PRO A 232 23.80 9.19 25.35
CA PRO A 232 25.05 9.86 24.99
C PRO A 232 25.08 10.11 23.48
N GLY A 233 25.35 11.35 23.04
CA GLY A 233 25.26 11.72 21.61
C GLY A 233 23.84 11.91 21.07
N GLY A 234 22.80 11.81 21.91
CA GLY A 234 21.41 12.07 21.53
C GLY A 234 20.92 11.13 20.43
N ILE A 235 20.39 11.71 19.34
CA ILE A 235 19.89 10.95 18.17
C ILE A 235 21.00 10.36 17.30
N ASP A 236 22.25 10.78 17.50
CA ASP A 236 23.42 10.20 16.84
C ASP A 236 24.10 9.13 17.69
N ASN A 237 23.46 8.69 18.78
CA ASN A 237 23.95 7.57 19.57
C ASN A 237 24.15 6.34 18.67
N PRO A 238 25.30 5.64 18.77
CA PRO A 238 25.61 4.48 17.94
C PRO A 238 24.54 3.37 17.90
N MET A 239 23.72 3.25 18.95
CA MET A 239 22.68 2.22 19.03
C MET A 239 21.53 2.46 18.03
N ILE A 240 21.26 3.71 17.65
CA ILE A 240 20.27 4.05 16.60
C ILE A 240 20.93 4.52 15.30
N ASN A 241 22.11 5.13 15.39
CA ASN A 241 22.89 5.58 14.24
C ASN A 241 24.15 4.73 14.07
N PRO A 242 24.08 3.56 13.41
CA PRO A 242 25.25 2.70 13.21
C PRO A 242 26.34 3.33 12.33
N MET A 243 26.02 4.45 11.69
CA MET A 243 26.93 5.26 10.87
C MET A 243 27.32 6.58 11.53
N GLY A 244 26.87 6.81 12.76
CA GLY A 244 27.02 8.06 13.48
C GLY A 244 28.42 8.26 14.09
N PRO A 245 28.74 9.49 14.51
CA PRO A 245 29.95 9.77 15.26
C PRO A 245 30.09 8.87 16.50
N GLY A 246 31.23 8.20 16.63
CA GLY A 246 31.51 7.28 17.74
C GLY A 246 30.92 5.87 17.58
N ALA A 247 30.28 5.56 16.44
CA ALA A 247 29.85 4.21 16.15
C ALA A 247 31.05 3.26 15.93
N PRO A 248 31.02 2.02 16.46
CA PRO A 248 32.05 1.03 16.18
C PRO A 248 32.13 0.69 14.68
N SER A 249 33.32 0.32 14.20
CA SER A 249 33.49 -0.06 12.79
C SER A 249 32.61 -1.27 12.44
N LEU A 250 31.81 -1.14 11.38
CA LEU A 250 30.99 -2.24 10.85
C LEU A 250 31.81 -3.45 10.37
N ALA A 251 33.14 -3.31 10.24
CA ALA A 251 34.04 -4.46 10.02
C ALA A 251 33.99 -5.48 11.17
N GLY A 252 33.56 -5.05 12.37
CA GLY A 252 33.46 -5.87 13.58
C GLY A 252 32.14 -6.63 13.73
N LEU A 253 31.30 -6.74 12.70
CA LEU A 253 30.09 -7.56 12.75
C LEU A 253 30.44 -9.04 13.04
N GLY A 254 29.98 -9.56 14.19
CA GLY A 254 30.23 -10.93 14.67
C GLY A 254 29.36 -12.01 14.03
N CYS A 255 28.97 -11.83 12.77
CA CYS A 255 28.22 -12.82 12.01
C CYS A 255 28.84 -13.06 10.63
N SER A 256 28.41 -14.10 9.91
CA SER A 256 28.96 -14.41 8.57
C SER A 256 28.12 -13.88 7.41
N LYS A 257 26.84 -13.61 7.64
CA LYS A 257 25.87 -13.16 6.63
C LYS A 257 24.95 -12.07 7.18
N VAL A 258 24.64 -11.07 6.37
CA VAL A 258 23.65 -10.04 6.70
C VAL A 258 22.66 -9.92 5.55
N LEU A 259 21.36 -9.98 5.84
CA LEU A 259 20.29 -9.68 4.91
C LEU A 259 19.56 -8.43 5.37
N VAL A 260 19.55 -7.39 4.54
CA VAL A 260 18.82 -6.15 4.80
C VAL A 260 17.57 -6.13 3.92
N LEU A 261 16.39 -6.01 4.53
CA LEU A 261 15.11 -5.91 3.84
C LEU A 261 14.57 -4.48 4.00
N VAL A 262 14.23 -3.82 2.90
CA VAL A 262 13.68 -2.45 2.89
C VAL A 262 12.42 -2.40 2.03
N ALA A 263 11.43 -1.60 2.43
CA ALA A 263 10.22 -1.37 1.65
C ALA A 263 10.29 -0.02 0.93
N GLY A 264 9.81 0.03 -0.31
CA GLY A 264 9.89 1.18 -1.20
C GLY A 264 9.10 2.40 -0.70
N LYS A 265 8.12 2.18 0.18
CA LYS A 265 7.25 3.20 0.79
C LYS A 265 7.46 3.35 2.30
N ASP A 266 8.56 2.81 2.83
CA ASP A 266 8.93 2.91 4.26
C ASP A 266 9.88 4.10 4.50
N ASP A 267 9.61 4.90 5.53
CA ASP A 267 10.43 6.05 5.93
C ASP A 267 11.84 5.64 6.39
N LEU A 268 12.05 4.38 6.79
CA LEU A 268 13.35 3.85 7.19
C LEU A 268 14.17 3.28 6.03
N ARG A 269 13.60 3.23 4.82
CA ARG A 269 14.22 2.62 3.63
C ARG A 269 15.64 3.12 3.40
N ASP A 270 15.82 4.43 3.37
CA ASP A 270 17.11 5.02 2.97
C ASP A 270 18.20 4.82 4.02
N ARG A 271 17.82 4.71 5.29
CA ARG A 271 18.74 4.30 6.37
C ARG A 271 19.16 2.85 6.22
N GLY A 272 18.23 1.95 5.87
CA GLY A 272 18.54 0.56 5.57
C GLY A 272 19.49 0.43 4.36
N LEU A 273 19.27 1.20 3.29
CA LEU A 273 20.14 1.25 2.12
C LEU A 273 21.53 1.78 2.46
N CYS A 274 21.62 2.87 3.22
CA CYS A 274 22.90 3.44 3.62
C CYS A 274 23.68 2.50 4.55
N TYR A 275 22.98 1.79 5.44
CA TYR A 275 23.58 0.73 6.23
C TYR A 275 24.15 -0.39 5.34
N TYR A 276 23.38 -0.87 4.35
CA TYR A 276 23.85 -1.88 3.40
C TYR A 276 25.13 -1.45 2.67
N GLU A 277 25.15 -0.23 2.13
CA GLU A 277 26.33 0.32 1.47
C GLU A 277 27.51 0.47 2.42
N ALA A 278 27.26 0.90 3.65
CA ALA A 278 28.29 1.11 4.63
C ALA A 278 28.95 -0.20 5.07
N VAL A 279 28.19 -1.28 5.26
CA VAL A 279 28.76 -2.60 5.54
C VAL A 279 29.60 -3.09 4.36
N ASN A 280 29.15 -2.89 3.12
CA ASN A 280 29.95 -3.22 1.92
C ASN A 280 31.28 -2.44 1.87
N LYS A 281 31.29 -1.19 2.35
CA LYS A 281 32.48 -0.31 2.35
C LYS A 281 33.35 -0.47 3.59
N SER A 282 32.89 -1.16 4.64
CA SER A 282 33.58 -1.23 5.93
C SER A 282 34.79 -2.16 5.96
N GLY A 283 34.91 -3.06 4.97
CA GLY A 283 35.91 -4.13 4.97
C GLY A 283 35.50 -5.36 5.78
N TRP A 284 34.23 -5.46 6.19
CA TRP A 284 33.68 -6.69 6.78
C TRP A 284 33.80 -7.86 5.79
N GLN A 285 34.25 -9.02 6.28
CA GLN A 285 34.58 -10.19 5.46
C GLN A 285 33.39 -11.12 5.18
N GLY A 286 32.21 -10.82 5.72
CA GLY A 286 31.00 -11.60 5.52
C GLY A 286 30.27 -11.27 4.21
N LYS A 287 29.14 -11.95 3.97
CA LYS A 287 28.29 -11.71 2.80
C LYS A 287 27.07 -10.88 3.18
N ILE A 288 26.91 -9.70 2.58
CA ILE A 288 25.71 -8.88 2.74
C ILE A 288 24.82 -8.93 1.49
N GLN A 289 23.51 -8.98 1.69
CA GLN A 289 22.50 -8.88 0.64
C GLN A 289 21.45 -7.83 1.00
N LEU A 290 20.91 -7.19 -0.03
CA LEU A 290 19.82 -6.21 0.07
C LEU A 290 18.64 -6.72 -0.73
N PHE A 291 17.45 -6.64 -0.14
CA PHE A 291 16.19 -6.83 -0.83
C PHE A 291 15.33 -5.58 -0.65
N GLU A 292 14.84 -5.05 -1.77
CA GLU A 292 13.92 -3.93 -1.79
C GLU A 292 12.62 -4.34 -2.49
N ASP A 293 11.50 -4.30 -1.76
CA ASP A 293 10.17 -4.39 -2.36
C ASP A 293 9.65 -2.98 -2.64
N LYS A 294 9.49 -2.61 -3.91
CA LYS A 294 9.16 -1.23 -4.31
C LYS A 294 7.73 -0.81 -3.97
N ASP A 295 6.82 -1.77 -3.79
CA ASP A 295 5.38 -1.51 -3.67
C ASP A 295 4.85 -1.65 -2.24
N GLU A 296 5.69 -2.05 -1.28
CA GLU A 296 5.31 -2.27 0.10
C GLU A 296 5.65 -1.11 1.06
N ASN A 297 4.89 -1.02 2.15
CA ASN A 297 5.04 -0.06 3.25
C ASN A 297 5.67 -0.73 4.48
N HIS A 298 6.01 0.06 5.51
CA HIS A 298 6.65 -0.38 6.78
C HIS A 298 5.98 -1.60 7.49
N ASN A 299 4.67 -1.80 7.31
CA ASN A 299 3.89 -2.86 8.01
C ASN A 299 3.63 -4.13 7.18
N THR A 300 4.23 -4.26 5.99
CA THR A 300 3.93 -5.39 5.08
C THR A 300 4.93 -6.52 5.32
N GLN A 301 4.57 -7.48 6.17
CA GLN A 301 5.44 -8.61 6.53
C GLN A 301 5.59 -9.70 5.44
N LYS A 302 5.29 -9.39 4.16
CA LYS A 302 5.36 -10.38 3.06
C LYS A 302 6.80 -10.66 2.58
N GLN A 303 7.76 -9.79 2.90
CA GLN A 303 9.10 -9.81 2.31
C GLN A 303 9.94 -11.06 2.63
N ILE A 304 9.80 -11.64 3.83
CA ILE A 304 10.62 -12.80 4.23
C ILE A 304 10.20 -14.07 3.48
N MET A 305 8.90 -14.25 3.20
CA MET A 305 8.39 -15.45 2.51
C MET A 305 8.82 -15.54 1.04
N LEU A 306 8.96 -14.40 0.35
CA LEU A 306 9.32 -14.38 -1.06
C LEU A 306 10.77 -14.86 -1.26
N HIS A 307 11.68 -14.49 -0.36
CA HIS A 307 13.11 -14.75 -0.55
C HIS A 307 13.56 -16.15 -0.10
N LEU A 308 12.86 -16.77 0.86
CA LEU A 308 13.08 -18.18 1.24
C LEU A 308 12.69 -19.13 0.10
N LYS A 309 11.63 -18.82 -0.68
CA LYS A 309 11.32 -19.56 -1.92
C LYS A 309 12.42 -19.42 -2.98
N ILE A 310 13.08 -18.27 -3.05
CA ILE A 310 14.11 -17.97 -4.07
C ILE A 310 15.49 -18.55 -3.70
N SER A 311 15.81 -18.70 -2.40
CA SER A 311 17.13 -19.16 -1.95
C SER A 311 17.31 -20.69 -1.92
N CYS A 312 16.26 -21.47 -2.16
CA CYS A 312 16.30 -22.95 -2.15
C CYS A 312 16.45 -23.60 -3.54
N ALA A 313 16.67 -22.85 -4.63
CA ALA A 313 16.89 -23.41 -5.97
C ALA A 313 18.35 -23.27 -6.41
N PRO A 314 19.07 -24.36 -6.79
CA PRO A 314 20.44 -24.26 -7.23
C PRO A 314 20.54 -23.89 -8.73
N TYR A 315 21.35 -22.87 -9.01
CA TYR A 315 21.96 -22.45 -10.29
C TYR A 315 21.07 -21.76 -11.37
N PRO A 316 21.24 -20.44 -11.59
CA PRO A 316 20.48 -19.66 -12.59
C PRO A 316 20.89 -19.95 -14.05
N LEU A 317 22.03 -20.61 -14.29
CA LEU A 317 22.51 -20.89 -15.65
C LEU A 317 21.89 -22.17 -16.25
N PHE A 318 21.52 -23.14 -15.41
CA PHE A 318 20.77 -24.32 -15.86
C PHE A 318 19.33 -23.91 -16.19
N CYS A 319 18.74 -23.00 -15.40
CA CYS A 319 17.40 -22.45 -15.66
C CYS A 319 17.30 -21.72 -17.01
N LEU A 320 18.31 -20.98 -17.47
CA LEU A 320 18.22 -20.25 -18.75
C LEU A 320 18.26 -21.17 -19.98
N ILE A 321 19.00 -22.27 -19.90
CA ILE A 321 19.08 -23.27 -20.97
C ILE A 321 17.87 -24.22 -20.93
N THR A 322 17.37 -24.55 -19.74
CA THR A 322 16.11 -25.30 -19.63
C THR A 322 14.90 -24.44 -19.99
N LEU A 323 14.83 -23.15 -19.65
CA LEU A 323 13.72 -22.25 -20.03
C LEU A 323 13.62 -22.07 -21.55
N SER A 324 14.74 -22.08 -22.28
CA SER A 324 14.72 -21.95 -23.74
C SER A 324 14.38 -23.26 -24.45
N VAL A 325 14.72 -24.41 -23.87
CA VAL A 325 14.32 -25.74 -24.38
C VAL A 325 12.88 -26.11 -23.97
N VAL A 326 12.43 -25.70 -22.79
CA VAL A 326 11.05 -25.87 -22.28
C VAL A 326 10.09 -24.93 -23.02
N ALA A 327 10.49 -23.70 -23.35
CA ALA A 327 9.69 -22.79 -24.19
C ALA A 327 9.46 -23.32 -25.62
N LEU A 328 10.29 -24.28 -26.09
CA LEU A 328 10.13 -24.93 -27.39
C LEU A 328 9.45 -26.32 -27.30
N ILE A 329 9.26 -26.88 -26.10
CA ILE A 329 8.70 -28.23 -25.91
C ILE A 329 7.40 -28.23 -25.06
N SER A 330 7.04 -27.14 -24.40
CA SER A 330 5.86 -27.09 -23.51
C SER A 330 4.76 -26.19 -24.04
N THR A 331 4.15 -26.56 -25.17
CA THR A 331 2.72 -26.29 -25.38
C THR A 331 1.93 -27.32 -24.58
N GLU A 332 1.89 -27.18 -23.25
CA GLU A 332 0.87 -27.81 -22.42
C GLU A 332 0.67 -26.94 -21.17
N ALA A 333 -0.53 -26.38 -21.07
CA ALA A 333 -0.95 -25.51 -19.98
C ALA A 333 -1.00 -26.31 -18.67
N VAL A 334 -0.35 -25.81 -17.62
CA VAL A 334 -0.59 -26.27 -16.24
C VAL A 334 -1.68 -25.37 -15.65
N THR A 335 -2.88 -25.91 -15.49
CA THR A 335 -4.02 -25.25 -14.84
C THR A 335 -3.91 -25.42 -13.33
N ASP A 336 -3.79 -24.33 -12.57
CA ASP A 336 -4.03 -24.34 -11.13
C ASP A 336 -5.56 -24.22 -10.91
N GLU A 337 -6.18 -25.26 -10.35
CA GLU A 337 -7.63 -25.42 -10.30
C GLU A 337 -8.25 -24.57 -9.18
N THR A 338 -9.18 -23.67 -9.51
CA THR A 338 -9.74 -22.72 -8.54
C THR A 338 -11.00 -23.29 -7.86
N TYR A 339 -10.84 -23.75 -6.62
CA TYR A 339 -11.97 -24.16 -5.76
C TYR A 339 -12.98 -23.02 -5.56
N ALA A 340 -14.29 -23.31 -5.67
CA ALA A 340 -15.36 -22.33 -5.50
C ALA A 340 -16.15 -22.52 -4.19
N VAL A 341 -16.92 -23.61 -4.06
CA VAL A 341 -17.79 -23.87 -2.90
C VAL A 341 -18.14 -25.36 -2.82
N HIS A 342 -18.63 -25.84 -1.68
CA HIS A 342 -19.17 -27.18 -1.51
C HIS A 342 -20.47 -27.18 -0.69
N TYR A 343 -21.22 -28.27 -0.77
CA TYR A 343 -22.40 -28.54 0.03
C TYR A 343 -22.37 -29.97 0.55
N CYS A 344 -22.62 -30.13 1.85
CA CYS A 344 -22.82 -31.42 2.49
C CYS A 344 -23.84 -31.24 3.62
N PRO A 345 -25.05 -31.80 3.49
CA PRO A 345 -26.04 -31.70 4.55
C PRO A 345 -25.65 -32.62 5.73
N ASN A 346 -25.87 -32.13 6.96
CA ASN A 346 -25.64 -32.92 8.19
C ASN A 346 -26.74 -33.98 8.46
N THR A 347 -27.54 -34.32 7.45
CA THR A 347 -28.72 -35.20 7.59
C THR A 347 -28.35 -36.67 7.55
N THR A 348 -27.32 -37.04 6.78
CA THR A 348 -26.89 -38.43 6.61
C THR A 348 -25.36 -38.54 6.68
N THR A 349 -24.86 -39.31 7.65
CA THR A 349 -23.41 -39.56 7.83
C THR A 349 -23.09 -41.04 7.83
N TYR A 350 -21.84 -41.38 7.56
CA TYR A 350 -21.31 -42.75 7.69
C TYR A 350 -20.20 -42.81 8.75
N SER A 351 -20.04 -43.97 9.39
CA SER A 351 -18.98 -44.18 10.36
C SER A 351 -17.61 -44.31 9.66
N PRO A 352 -16.53 -43.73 10.22
CA PRO A 352 -15.17 -43.99 9.74
C PRO A 352 -14.86 -45.50 9.70
N ASN A 353 -14.09 -45.92 8.71
CA ASN A 353 -13.74 -47.32 8.41
C ASN A 353 -14.94 -48.24 8.09
N SER A 354 -16.09 -47.67 7.71
CA SER A 354 -17.26 -48.46 7.27
C SER A 354 -17.13 -48.94 5.83
N ILE A 355 -17.94 -49.96 5.48
CA ILE A 355 -18.11 -50.43 4.09
C ILE A 355 -18.51 -49.27 3.17
N TYR A 356 -19.31 -48.32 3.67
CA TYR A 356 -19.70 -47.13 2.95
C TYR A 356 -18.50 -46.26 2.56
N GLN A 357 -17.55 -46.01 3.49
CA GLN A 357 -16.34 -45.24 3.18
C GLN A 357 -15.48 -45.90 2.11
N THR A 358 -15.27 -47.22 2.19
CA THR A 358 -14.54 -47.97 1.16
C THR A 358 -15.24 -47.87 -0.20
N THR A 359 -16.57 -47.94 -0.20
CA THR A 359 -17.39 -47.80 -1.42
C THR A 359 -17.29 -46.39 -2.01
N LEU A 360 -17.27 -45.36 -1.15
CA LEU A 360 -17.11 -43.96 -1.56
C LEU A 360 -15.72 -43.69 -2.18
N ASN A 361 -14.66 -44.22 -1.55
CA ASN A 361 -13.31 -44.12 -2.10
C ASN A 361 -13.20 -44.80 -3.48
N GLN A 362 -13.87 -45.95 -3.65
CA GLN A 362 -13.94 -46.63 -4.93
C GLN A 362 -14.71 -45.80 -5.98
N LEU A 363 -15.84 -45.20 -5.60
CA LEU A 363 -16.60 -44.31 -6.49
C LEU A 363 -15.76 -43.12 -6.95
N LEU A 364 -15.09 -42.41 -6.04
CA LEU A 364 -14.27 -41.25 -6.34
C LEU A 364 -13.06 -41.61 -7.23
N SER A 365 -12.46 -42.78 -7.00
CA SER A 365 -11.42 -43.33 -7.88
C SER A 365 -11.95 -43.62 -9.29
N TRP A 366 -13.17 -44.13 -9.42
CA TRP A 366 -13.79 -44.39 -10.73
C TRP A 366 -14.19 -43.11 -11.46
N LEU A 367 -14.70 -42.10 -10.76
CA LEU A 367 -14.96 -40.80 -11.34
C LEU A 367 -13.66 -40.17 -11.88
N THR A 368 -12.56 -40.30 -11.13
CA THR A 368 -11.24 -39.81 -11.56
C THR A 368 -10.67 -40.59 -12.73
N SER A 369 -10.83 -41.91 -12.80
CA SER A 369 -10.28 -42.69 -13.92
C SER A 369 -11.06 -42.49 -15.23
N ASN A 370 -12.37 -42.22 -15.14
CA ASN A 370 -13.24 -42.03 -16.31
C ASN A 370 -13.25 -40.58 -16.83
N SER A 371 -12.69 -39.61 -16.10
CA SER A 371 -12.59 -38.23 -16.58
C SER A 371 -11.65 -38.08 -17.79
N SER A 372 -10.65 -38.93 -17.93
CA SER A 372 -9.75 -38.95 -19.09
C SER A 372 -10.40 -39.46 -20.39
N SER A 373 -11.52 -40.20 -20.29
CA SER A 373 -12.21 -40.82 -21.43
C SER A 373 -13.60 -40.24 -21.70
N ALA A 374 -14.10 -39.37 -20.81
CA ALA A 374 -15.39 -38.71 -20.95
C ALA A 374 -15.34 -37.64 -22.05
N LYS A 375 -15.68 -38.04 -23.29
CA LYS A 375 -15.67 -37.19 -24.49
C LYS A 375 -16.38 -35.84 -24.32
N ASN A 376 -17.41 -35.79 -23.47
CA ASN A 376 -18.24 -34.60 -23.28
C ASN A 376 -18.07 -33.95 -21.90
N GLY A 377 -17.06 -34.36 -21.13
CA GLY A 377 -16.79 -33.80 -19.80
C GLY A 377 -17.84 -34.15 -18.74
N TYR A 378 -18.64 -35.20 -18.95
CA TYR A 378 -19.61 -35.69 -17.97
C TYR A 378 -19.56 -37.21 -17.88
N TYR A 379 -19.69 -37.73 -16.66
CA TYR A 379 -19.80 -39.15 -16.40
C TYR A 379 -20.59 -39.38 -15.11
N ASN A 380 -21.38 -40.44 -15.09
CA ASN A 380 -22.08 -40.89 -13.89
C ASN A 380 -21.94 -42.40 -13.71
N THR A 381 -22.02 -42.87 -12.47
CA THR A 381 -21.93 -44.29 -12.15
C THR A 381 -22.51 -44.60 -10.77
N THR A 382 -22.86 -45.86 -10.53
CA THR A 382 -23.37 -46.36 -9.26
C THR A 382 -22.47 -47.49 -8.76
N ILE A 383 -22.00 -47.38 -7.51
CA ILE A 383 -21.22 -48.43 -6.84
C ILE A 383 -22.06 -49.00 -5.70
N GLY A 384 -21.96 -50.31 -5.44
CA GLY A 384 -22.66 -50.96 -4.33
C GLY A 384 -24.13 -51.27 -4.60
N ALA A 385 -24.54 -51.42 -5.86
CA ALA A 385 -25.95 -51.65 -6.26
C ALA A 385 -26.59 -52.92 -5.65
N ASN A 386 -25.80 -53.88 -5.17
CA ASN A 386 -26.27 -55.12 -4.55
C ASN A 386 -26.29 -55.08 -3.00
N THR A 387 -25.95 -53.94 -2.40
CA THR A 387 -25.89 -53.74 -0.94
C THR A 387 -26.72 -52.51 -0.54
N PRO A 388 -28.00 -52.66 -0.17
CA PRO A 388 -28.97 -51.55 -0.05
C PRO A 388 -28.55 -50.37 0.84
N ASN A 389 -27.69 -50.59 1.83
CA ASN A 389 -27.21 -49.56 2.76
C ASN A 389 -25.85 -48.94 2.37
N ASN A 390 -25.22 -49.43 1.30
CA ASN A 390 -23.91 -49.00 0.82
C ASN A 390 -23.91 -48.63 -0.68
N THR A 391 -25.09 -48.53 -1.30
CA THR A 391 -25.20 -48.04 -2.68
C THR A 391 -24.91 -46.54 -2.72
N ILE A 392 -24.02 -46.10 -3.62
CA ILE A 392 -23.65 -44.68 -3.80
C ILE A 392 -23.72 -44.33 -5.28
N TYR A 393 -24.43 -43.25 -5.58
CA TYR A 393 -24.55 -42.64 -6.90
C TYR A 393 -23.54 -41.51 -6.98
N GLY A 394 -22.76 -41.43 -8.07
CA GLY A 394 -21.79 -40.36 -8.27
C GLY A 394 -21.72 -39.87 -9.70
N SER A 395 -21.35 -38.61 -9.86
CA SER A 395 -21.13 -37.99 -11.17
C SER A 395 -20.11 -36.85 -11.10
N PHE A 396 -19.51 -36.52 -12.23
CA PHE A 396 -18.80 -35.25 -12.39
C PHE A 396 -19.29 -34.51 -13.65
N LEU A 397 -19.12 -33.19 -13.67
CA LEU A 397 -19.34 -32.33 -14.83
C LEU A 397 -18.20 -31.32 -14.95
N CYS A 398 -17.46 -31.36 -16.04
CA CYS A 398 -16.41 -30.41 -16.42
C CYS A 398 -16.99 -29.30 -17.31
N ARG A 399 -16.40 -28.12 -17.26
CA ARG A 399 -16.77 -26.98 -18.08
C ARG A 399 -16.58 -27.30 -19.55
N GLY A 400 -17.52 -26.86 -20.38
CA GLY A 400 -17.63 -27.34 -21.75
C GLY A 400 -16.51 -26.92 -22.72
N ASP A 401 -15.59 -26.06 -22.32
CA ASP A 401 -14.43 -25.63 -23.12
C ASP A 401 -13.11 -26.32 -22.72
N LEU A 402 -13.14 -27.22 -21.73
CA LEU A 402 -11.93 -27.86 -21.22
C LEU A 402 -11.46 -29.05 -22.06
N THR A 403 -10.13 -29.24 -22.09
CA THR A 403 -9.50 -30.47 -22.59
C THR A 403 -9.79 -31.65 -21.65
N THR A 404 -9.67 -32.88 -22.15
CA THR A 404 -9.82 -34.09 -21.31
C THR A 404 -8.82 -34.12 -20.16
N THR A 405 -7.61 -33.59 -20.36
CA THR A 405 -6.58 -33.49 -19.31
C THR A 405 -6.99 -32.50 -18.23
N ALA A 406 -7.39 -31.27 -18.60
CA ALA A 406 -7.83 -30.27 -17.62
C ALA A 406 -9.10 -30.70 -16.85
N CYS A 407 -10.00 -31.42 -17.52
CA CYS A 407 -11.14 -32.06 -16.87
C CYS A 407 -10.71 -33.14 -15.87
N HIS A 408 -9.76 -34.00 -16.26
CA HIS A 408 -9.25 -35.04 -15.39
C HIS A 408 -8.61 -34.49 -14.12
N ASP A 409 -7.76 -33.48 -14.27
CA ASP A 409 -7.03 -32.90 -13.15
C ASP A 409 -8.00 -32.27 -12.15
N CYS A 410 -8.97 -31.48 -12.64
CA CYS A 410 -10.00 -30.88 -11.79
C CYS A 410 -10.83 -31.92 -11.04
N VAL A 411 -11.26 -32.99 -11.73
CA VAL A 411 -12.03 -34.07 -11.09
C VAL A 411 -11.18 -34.79 -10.04
N SER A 412 -9.88 -34.99 -10.31
CA SER A 412 -8.93 -35.60 -9.36
C SER A 412 -8.79 -34.78 -8.09
N ALA A 413 -8.62 -33.45 -8.22
CA ALA A 413 -8.52 -32.59 -7.05
C ALA A 413 -9.85 -32.47 -6.30
N ALA A 414 -10.98 -32.35 -6.99
CA ALA A 414 -12.30 -32.33 -6.38
C ALA A 414 -12.57 -33.62 -5.58
N ALA A 415 -12.24 -34.78 -6.15
CA ALA A 415 -12.36 -36.09 -5.51
C ALA A 415 -11.46 -36.24 -4.26
N LYS A 416 -10.26 -35.65 -4.26
CA LYS A 416 -9.38 -35.64 -3.08
C LYS A 416 -9.88 -34.65 -2.01
N LYS A 417 -10.31 -33.47 -2.44
CA LYS A 417 -10.67 -32.34 -1.56
C LYS A 417 -11.97 -32.60 -0.81
N VAL A 418 -12.95 -33.26 -1.43
CA VAL A 418 -14.24 -33.54 -0.79
C VAL A 418 -14.12 -34.39 0.50
N LEU A 419 -13.10 -35.24 0.59
CA LEU A 419 -12.85 -36.12 1.74
C LEU A 419 -12.01 -35.46 2.87
N GLN A 420 -11.54 -34.23 2.68
CA GLN A 420 -10.70 -33.56 3.67
C GLN A 420 -11.52 -33.11 4.91
N PRO A 421 -10.87 -32.96 6.08
CA PRO A 421 -11.57 -32.66 7.35
C PRO A 421 -12.44 -31.39 7.33
N ASP A 422 -12.02 -30.37 6.60
CA ASP A 422 -12.71 -29.07 6.52
C ASP A 422 -13.84 -29.01 5.49
N PHE A 423 -14.14 -30.14 4.82
CA PHE A 423 -15.14 -30.24 3.76
C PHE A 423 -16.25 -31.22 4.13
N CYS A 424 -16.27 -32.41 3.52
CA CYS A 424 -17.36 -33.39 3.66
C CYS A 424 -16.83 -34.74 4.19
N PRO A 425 -16.08 -34.79 5.31
CA PRO A 425 -15.30 -35.97 5.68
C PRO A 425 -16.14 -37.23 5.99
N VAL A 426 -17.40 -37.06 6.40
CA VAL A 426 -18.28 -38.15 6.86
C VAL A 426 -19.69 -38.11 6.24
N GLY A 427 -19.95 -37.19 5.32
CA GLY A 427 -21.27 -37.01 4.71
C GLY A 427 -21.59 -38.06 3.66
N LYS A 428 -22.84 -38.57 3.64
CA LYS A 428 -23.33 -39.49 2.59
C LYS A 428 -23.82 -38.77 1.34
N GLU A 429 -23.98 -37.45 1.39
CA GLU A 429 -24.32 -36.60 0.26
C GLU A 429 -23.34 -35.43 0.18
N SER A 430 -22.81 -35.15 -1.01
CA SER A 430 -21.96 -33.99 -1.23
C SER A 430 -22.00 -33.51 -2.67
N VAL A 431 -21.83 -32.20 -2.84
CA VAL A 431 -21.48 -31.56 -4.11
C VAL A 431 -20.32 -30.60 -3.87
N ILE A 432 -19.27 -30.70 -4.66
CA ILE A 432 -18.15 -29.76 -4.65
C ILE A 432 -18.00 -29.12 -6.03
N TRP A 433 -17.87 -27.80 -6.07
CA TRP A 433 -17.72 -27.00 -7.28
C TRP A 433 -16.35 -26.32 -7.32
N PHE A 434 -15.68 -26.46 -8.46
CA PHE A 434 -14.50 -25.71 -8.89
C PHE A 434 -14.91 -24.76 -10.03
N ALA A 435 -14.00 -23.89 -10.47
CA ALA A 435 -14.22 -23.08 -11.67
C ALA A 435 -14.29 -23.96 -12.93
N GLU A 436 -13.53 -25.05 -12.96
CA GLU A 436 -13.37 -25.96 -14.09
C GLU A 436 -14.33 -27.16 -14.07
N CYS A 437 -14.74 -27.66 -12.90
CA CYS A 437 -15.60 -28.84 -12.81
C CYS A 437 -16.44 -28.89 -11.53
N MET A 438 -17.32 -29.89 -11.43
CA MET A 438 -18.01 -30.27 -10.21
C MET A 438 -18.01 -31.78 -10.03
N VAL A 439 -17.99 -32.23 -8.77
CA VAL A 439 -18.14 -33.64 -8.38
C VAL A 439 -19.27 -33.75 -7.38
N ARG A 440 -20.17 -34.73 -7.59
CA ARG A 440 -21.36 -34.96 -6.76
C ARG A 440 -21.50 -36.43 -6.42
N TYR A 441 -21.84 -36.74 -5.18
CA TYR A 441 -22.26 -38.07 -4.77
C TYR A 441 -23.43 -38.03 -3.77
N SER A 442 -24.21 -39.11 -3.71
CA SER A 442 -25.33 -39.29 -2.76
C SER A 442 -25.63 -40.78 -2.57
N ASP A 443 -26.20 -41.13 -1.42
CA ASP A 443 -26.84 -42.43 -1.17
C ASP A 443 -28.24 -42.55 -1.79
N GLN A 444 -28.77 -41.47 -2.37
CA GLN A 444 -30.03 -41.44 -3.14
C GLN A 444 -29.77 -41.28 -4.65
N PRO A 445 -30.60 -41.91 -5.51
CA PRO A 445 -30.49 -41.73 -6.95
C PRO A 445 -30.83 -40.30 -7.38
N PHE A 446 -29.99 -39.66 -8.20
CA PHE A 446 -30.21 -38.29 -8.68
C PHE A 446 -30.01 -38.09 -10.19
N PHE A 447 -29.71 -39.15 -10.95
CA PHE A 447 -29.48 -39.04 -12.39
C PHE A 447 -30.77 -38.70 -13.14
N SER A 448 -30.64 -37.94 -14.23
CA SER A 448 -31.72 -37.48 -15.11
C SER A 448 -32.81 -36.65 -14.42
N VAL A 449 -32.59 -36.22 -13.17
CA VAL A 449 -33.48 -35.35 -12.41
C VAL A 449 -32.77 -34.04 -12.13
N ALA A 450 -33.37 -32.93 -12.54
CA ALA A 450 -32.83 -31.60 -12.26
C ALA A 450 -32.95 -31.30 -10.76
N ALA A 451 -31.82 -31.17 -10.07
CA ALA A 451 -31.79 -30.67 -8.71
C ALA A 451 -32.11 -29.18 -8.68
N GLU A 452 -32.95 -28.77 -7.75
CA GLU A 452 -33.34 -27.36 -7.55
C GLU A 452 -32.60 -26.71 -6.39
N VAL A 453 -32.06 -27.52 -5.47
CA VAL A 453 -31.37 -27.08 -4.25
C VAL A 453 -30.15 -27.97 -3.96
N PRO A 454 -29.12 -27.44 -3.25
CA PRO A 454 -28.95 -26.04 -2.85
C PRO A 454 -28.69 -25.11 -4.04
N VAL A 455 -28.86 -23.81 -3.83
CA VAL A 455 -28.48 -22.78 -4.80
C VAL A 455 -27.46 -21.86 -4.15
N TYR A 456 -26.27 -21.79 -4.75
CA TYR A 456 -25.20 -20.89 -4.28
C TYR A 456 -24.97 -19.79 -5.29
N SER A 457 -25.00 -18.55 -4.82
CA SER A 457 -24.72 -17.38 -5.64
C SER A 457 -23.44 -16.70 -5.18
N LEU A 458 -22.58 -16.37 -6.13
CA LEU A 458 -21.31 -15.69 -5.92
C LEU A 458 -21.30 -14.44 -6.80
N SER A 459 -20.99 -13.28 -6.25
CA SER A 459 -20.92 -12.03 -7.00
C SER A 459 -19.59 -11.32 -6.81
N ASN A 460 -19.19 -10.57 -7.83
CA ASN A 460 -18.04 -9.69 -7.76
C ASN A 460 -18.37 -8.47 -6.86
N THR A 461 -17.36 -7.88 -6.20
CA THR A 461 -17.55 -6.72 -5.32
C THR A 461 -17.74 -5.40 -6.06
N GLY A 462 -17.33 -5.31 -7.32
CA GLY A 462 -17.51 -4.11 -8.14
C GLY A 462 -18.92 -3.98 -8.75
N ASN A 463 -19.36 -2.74 -8.95
CA ASN A 463 -20.66 -2.41 -9.55
C ASN A 463 -20.51 -1.87 -10.98
N VAL A 464 -21.49 -2.12 -11.84
CA VAL A 464 -21.60 -1.51 -13.18
C VAL A 464 -22.13 -0.07 -13.11
N PRO A 465 -21.73 0.83 -14.04
CA PRO A 465 -22.17 2.23 -14.02
C PRO A 465 -23.63 2.47 -14.46
N ASP A 466 -24.17 1.66 -15.37
CA ASP A 466 -25.57 1.73 -15.82
C ASP A 466 -26.24 0.38 -15.56
N GLU A 467 -26.78 0.24 -14.37
CA GLU A 467 -27.39 -0.99 -13.86
C GLU A 467 -28.60 -1.42 -14.71
N SER A 468 -29.48 -0.49 -15.10
CA SER A 468 -30.72 -0.81 -15.79
C SER A 468 -30.49 -1.37 -17.20
N HIS A 469 -29.63 -0.73 -17.99
CA HIS A 469 -29.26 -1.18 -19.33
C HIS A 469 -28.45 -2.47 -19.25
N PHE A 470 -27.47 -2.54 -18.33
CA PHE A 470 -26.64 -3.72 -18.15
C PHE A 470 -27.45 -4.95 -17.78
N MET A 471 -28.37 -4.85 -16.82
CA MET A 471 -29.17 -6.00 -16.38
C MET A 471 -30.14 -6.48 -17.46
N THR A 472 -30.61 -5.57 -18.32
CA THR A 472 -31.39 -5.94 -19.52
C THR A 472 -30.54 -6.76 -20.50
N VAL A 473 -29.36 -6.24 -20.87
CA VAL A 473 -28.42 -6.92 -21.78
C VAL A 473 -27.96 -8.26 -21.19
N LEU A 474 -27.68 -8.31 -19.89
CA LEU A 474 -27.32 -9.54 -19.18
C LEU A 474 -28.44 -10.56 -19.22
N GLY A 475 -29.68 -10.17 -18.93
CA GLY A 475 -30.84 -11.05 -18.98
C GLY A 475 -31.02 -11.69 -20.35
N ASP A 476 -31.01 -10.89 -21.42
CA ASP A 476 -31.18 -11.36 -22.80
C ASP A 476 -30.03 -12.28 -23.23
N THR A 477 -28.79 -11.87 -22.97
CA THR A 477 -27.58 -12.61 -23.37
C THR A 477 -27.46 -13.93 -22.60
N MET A 478 -27.79 -13.93 -21.31
CA MET A 478 -27.79 -15.14 -20.49
C MET A 478 -28.92 -16.10 -20.86
N ASN A 479 -30.11 -15.61 -21.15
CA ASN A 479 -31.22 -16.44 -21.62
C ASN A 479 -30.86 -17.13 -22.94
N SER A 480 -30.20 -16.42 -23.86
CA SER A 480 -29.71 -17.00 -25.11
C SER A 480 -28.65 -18.09 -24.88
N ALA A 481 -27.70 -17.87 -23.96
CA ALA A 481 -26.73 -18.90 -23.57
C ALA A 481 -27.42 -20.12 -22.94
N ALA A 482 -28.43 -19.91 -22.09
CA ALA A 482 -29.19 -20.98 -21.46
C ALA A 482 -30.00 -21.81 -22.45
N GLU A 483 -30.61 -21.19 -23.46
CA GLU A 483 -31.30 -21.91 -24.55
C GLU A 483 -30.34 -22.74 -25.39
N GLN A 484 -29.15 -22.21 -25.70
CA GLN A 484 -28.11 -22.95 -26.40
C GLN A 484 -27.67 -24.18 -25.61
N ALA A 485 -27.45 -24.04 -24.30
CA ALA A 485 -27.09 -25.14 -23.44
C ALA A 485 -28.19 -26.22 -23.37
N ALA A 486 -29.46 -25.82 -23.23
CA ALA A 486 -30.59 -26.76 -23.13
C ALA A 486 -30.74 -27.64 -24.38
N LYS A 487 -30.52 -27.06 -25.57
CA LYS A 487 -30.62 -27.71 -26.88
C LYS A 487 -29.43 -28.62 -27.22
N GLY A 488 -28.37 -28.67 -26.40
CA GLY A 488 -27.13 -29.41 -26.65
C GLY A 488 -27.23 -30.95 -26.71
N GLY A 489 -28.44 -31.53 -26.73
CA GLY A 489 -28.66 -32.97 -26.90
C GLY A 489 -28.04 -33.86 -25.81
N ALA A 490 -27.70 -35.10 -26.17
CA ALA A 490 -26.98 -36.06 -25.33
C ALA A 490 -25.45 -35.84 -25.37
N ASP A 491 -24.98 -34.90 -26.17
CA ASP A 491 -23.56 -34.59 -26.32
C ASP A 491 -23.10 -33.68 -25.19
N LYS A 492 -23.24 -32.37 -25.37
CA LYS A 492 -22.64 -31.34 -24.52
C LYS A 492 -23.63 -30.20 -24.31
N LYS A 493 -24.23 -30.13 -23.12
CA LYS A 493 -25.21 -29.10 -22.75
C LYS A 493 -24.54 -27.83 -22.21
N PHE A 494 -23.79 -27.19 -23.09
CA PHE A 494 -22.95 -26.01 -22.82
C PHE A 494 -23.29 -24.89 -23.79
N GLY A 495 -23.47 -23.68 -23.28
CA GLY A 495 -23.79 -22.50 -24.08
C GLY A 495 -23.05 -21.28 -23.59
N THR A 496 -22.51 -20.51 -24.53
CA THR A 496 -21.81 -19.24 -24.27
C THR A 496 -22.33 -18.18 -25.21
N LYS A 497 -22.42 -16.94 -24.72
CA LYS A 497 -22.79 -15.77 -25.52
C LYS A 497 -21.98 -14.57 -25.10
N GLU A 498 -21.81 -13.67 -26.07
CA GLU A 498 -21.17 -12.39 -25.87
C GLU A 498 -22.11 -11.28 -26.33
N ALA A 499 -22.07 -10.15 -25.63
CA ALA A 499 -22.80 -8.95 -26.02
C ALA A 499 -21.97 -7.70 -25.70
N ASN A 500 -21.93 -6.76 -26.64
CA ASN A 500 -21.28 -5.48 -26.40
C ASN A 500 -22.21 -4.60 -25.57
N ILE A 501 -21.80 -4.26 -24.34
CA ILE A 501 -22.52 -3.33 -23.47
C ILE A 501 -22.22 -1.90 -23.91
N SER A 502 -20.98 -1.65 -24.35
CA SER A 502 -20.50 -0.39 -24.91
C SER A 502 -19.42 -0.65 -25.97
N SER A 503 -18.88 0.41 -26.58
CA SER A 503 -17.79 0.31 -27.57
C SER A 503 -16.47 -0.26 -27.01
N PHE A 504 -16.34 -0.42 -25.69
CA PHE A 504 -15.13 -0.88 -25.01
C PHE A 504 -15.39 -1.93 -23.91
N GLN A 505 -16.64 -2.38 -23.74
CA GLN A 505 -17.00 -3.41 -22.77
C GLN A 505 -17.83 -4.50 -23.42
N THR A 506 -17.35 -5.73 -23.30
CA THR A 506 -18.02 -6.95 -23.75
C THR A 506 -18.44 -7.76 -22.54
N LEU A 507 -19.70 -8.16 -22.51
CA LEU A 507 -20.27 -9.11 -21.57
C LEU A 507 -19.99 -10.52 -22.06
N TYR A 508 -19.44 -11.38 -21.21
CA TYR A 508 -19.27 -12.80 -21.48
C TYR A 508 -20.22 -13.59 -20.58
N THR A 509 -21.08 -14.43 -21.15
CA THR A 509 -22.01 -15.30 -20.42
C THR A 509 -21.78 -16.77 -20.73
N LEU A 510 -22.03 -17.62 -19.73
CA LEU A 510 -21.95 -19.08 -19.82
C LEU A 510 -23.14 -19.70 -19.06
N ALA A 511 -23.75 -20.69 -19.68
CA ALA A 511 -24.77 -21.55 -19.08
C ALA A 511 -24.44 -23.02 -19.38
N GLN A 512 -24.59 -23.89 -18.38
CA GLN A 512 -24.29 -25.31 -18.54
C GLN A 512 -25.15 -26.17 -17.61
N CYS A 513 -25.56 -27.35 -18.07
CA CYS A 513 -26.24 -28.35 -17.25
C CYS A 513 -25.67 -29.76 -17.51
N THR A 514 -26.03 -30.73 -16.67
CA THR A 514 -25.55 -32.10 -16.84
C THR A 514 -26.20 -32.76 -18.08
N PRO A 515 -25.41 -33.41 -18.97
CA PRO A 515 -25.92 -34.05 -20.20
C PRO A 515 -26.99 -35.12 -20.03
N ASP A 516 -27.13 -35.72 -18.84
CA ASP A 516 -28.14 -36.73 -18.52
C ASP A 516 -29.57 -36.17 -18.37
N LEU A 517 -29.74 -34.85 -18.35
CA LEU A 517 -31.05 -34.21 -18.29
C LEU A 517 -31.73 -34.19 -19.67
N SER A 518 -33.06 -34.22 -19.68
CA SER A 518 -33.82 -33.83 -20.88
C SER A 518 -33.62 -32.33 -21.18
N GLU A 519 -33.95 -31.89 -22.40
CA GLU A 519 -33.97 -30.46 -22.73
C GLU A 519 -34.83 -29.67 -21.74
N PHE A 520 -36.03 -30.19 -21.40
CA PHE A 520 -36.91 -29.61 -20.40
C PHE A 520 -36.27 -29.55 -19.01
N GLY A 521 -35.63 -30.63 -18.55
CA GLY A 521 -34.95 -30.68 -17.26
C GLY A 521 -33.80 -29.67 -17.15
N CYS A 522 -32.99 -29.57 -18.21
CA CYS A 522 -31.92 -28.58 -18.30
C CYS A 522 -32.47 -27.15 -18.29
N GLN A 523 -33.49 -26.86 -19.10
CA GLN A 523 -34.12 -25.55 -19.15
C GLN A 523 -34.73 -25.17 -17.80
N LYS A 524 -35.36 -26.11 -17.11
CA LYS A 524 -35.90 -25.90 -15.77
C LYS A 524 -34.81 -25.50 -14.77
N CYS A 525 -33.69 -26.23 -14.75
CA CYS A 525 -32.56 -25.91 -13.86
C CYS A 525 -31.95 -24.54 -14.19
N LEU A 526 -31.67 -24.29 -15.48
CA LEU A 526 -31.06 -23.03 -15.91
C LEU A 526 -31.97 -21.83 -15.66
N LYS A 527 -33.29 -21.96 -15.76
CA LYS A 527 -34.25 -20.90 -15.37
C LYS A 527 -34.17 -20.56 -13.88
N ILE A 528 -33.94 -21.53 -13.01
CA ILE A 528 -33.69 -21.26 -11.58
C ILE A 528 -32.38 -20.48 -11.44
N GLY A 529 -31.32 -20.93 -12.12
CA GLY A 529 -30.01 -20.26 -12.11
C GLY A 529 -30.07 -18.80 -12.59
N THR A 530 -30.68 -18.55 -13.75
CA THR A 530 -30.82 -17.19 -14.30
C THR A 530 -31.75 -16.31 -13.47
N GLY A 531 -32.82 -16.88 -12.91
CA GLY A 531 -33.75 -16.19 -12.02
C GLY A 531 -33.14 -15.71 -10.70
N GLN A 532 -31.99 -16.25 -10.28
CA GLN A 532 -31.26 -15.78 -9.10
C GLN A 532 -30.29 -14.63 -9.40
N LEU A 533 -29.97 -14.35 -10.67
CA LEU A 533 -29.03 -13.28 -11.01
C LEU A 533 -29.50 -11.89 -10.53
N PRO A 534 -30.79 -11.51 -10.68
CA PRO A 534 -31.28 -10.24 -10.15
C PRO A 534 -31.25 -10.14 -8.63
N SER A 535 -31.31 -11.25 -7.88
CA SER A 535 -31.29 -11.20 -6.42
C SER A 535 -29.86 -11.23 -5.84
N CYS A 536 -28.94 -11.95 -6.48
CA CYS A 536 -27.57 -12.10 -5.98
C CYS A 536 -26.58 -11.06 -6.49
N CYS A 537 -26.84 -10.58 -7.70
CA CYS A 537 -25.81 -10.07 -8.58
C CYS A 537 -26.28 -8.81 -9.34
N ASP A 538 -27.35 -8.16 -8.84
CA ASP A 538 -27.87 -6.91 -9.37
C ASP A 538 -26.79 -5.82 -9.37
N GLY A 539 -26.64 -5.16 -10.52
CA GLY A 539 -25.64 -4.13 -10.70
C GLY A 539 -24.18 -4.58 -10.54
N LYS A 540 -23.86 -5.89 -10.51
CA LYS A 540 -22.47 -6.38 -10.32
C LYS A 540 -21.72 -6.58 -11.63
N LEU A 541 -20.39 -6.42 -11.58
CA LEU A 541 -19.50 -6.66 -12.74
C LEU A 541 -19.42 -8.14 -13.17
N GLY A 542 -19.77 -9.05 -12.28
CA GLY A 542 -19.70 -10.48 -12.51
C GLY A 542 -20.51 -11.25 -11.48
N GLY A 543 -21.02 -12.41 -11.87
CA GLY A 543 -21.86 -13.24 -11.03
C GLY A 543 -21.92 -14.69 -11.49
N ARG A 544 -22.06 -15.59 -10.54
CA ARG A 544 -22.13 -17.04 -10.75
C ARG A 544 -23.21 -17.64 -9.87
N VAL A 545 -24.04 -18.52 -10.44
CA VAL A 545 -25.02 -19.30 -9.70
C VAL A 545 -24.75 -20.78 -9.94
N LEU A 546 -24.62 -21.54 -8.85
CA LEU A 546 -24.23 -22.94 -8.82
C LEU A 546 -25.38 -23.78 -8.25
N ILE A 547 -25.81 -24.79 -9.03
CA ILE A 547 -26.87 -25.74 -8.69
C ILE A 547 -26.35 -27.16 -8.99
N PRO A 548 -26.74 -28.21 -8.26
CA PRO A 548 -26.19 -29.55 -8.43
C PRO A 548 -26.42 -30.23 -9.80
N SER A 549 -27.16 -29.58 -10.70
CA SER A 549 -27.46 -30.07 -12.06
C SER A 549 -27.17 -29.03 -13.15
N CYS A 550 -26.85 -27.78 -12.78
CA CYS A 550 -26.55 -26.71 -13.73
C CYS A 550 -25.83 -25.51 -13.08
N ASN A 551 -25.22 -24.67 -13.89
CA ASN A 551 -24.66 -23.41 -13.45
C ASN A 551 -24.74 -22.33 -14.53
N VAL A 552 -24.75 -21.07 -14.08
CA VAL A 552 -24.65 -19.90 -14.95
C VAL A 552 -23.55 -18.97 -14.43
N ARG A 553 -22.84 -18.29 -15.33
CA ARG A 553 -21.78 -17.35 -15.00
C ARG A 553 -21.71 -16.20 -16.00
N PHE A 554 -21.53 -14.98 -15.53
CA PHE A 554 -21.21 -13.83 -16.36
C PHE A 554 -20.04 -13.03 -15.80
N GLU A 555 -19.25 -12.43 -16.70
CA GLU A 555 -18.12 -11.54 -16.37
C GLU A 555 -17.91 -10.51 -17.49
N LEU A 556 -17.16 -9.43 -17.22
CA LEU A 556 -16.71 -8.45 -18.22
C LEU A 556 -15.32 -8.74 -18.81
N TYR A 557 -14.80 -9.96 -18.59
CA TYR A 557 -13.55 -10.44 -19.17
C TYR A 557 -13.76 -11.87 -19.67
N PRO A 558 -12.98 -12.34 -20.67
CA PRO A 558 -13.12 -13.69 -21.20
C PRO A 558 -12.68 -14.74 -20.16
N PHE A 559 -13.50 -15.77 -19.96
CA PHE A 559 -13.23 -16.87 -19.01
C PHE A 559 -13.53 -18.28 -19.56
N TYR A 560 -13.81 -18.39 -20.86
CA TYR A 560 -13.96 -19.65 -21.60
C TYR A 560 -13.28 -19.51 -22.97
N HIS A 561 -12.89 -20.64 -23.55
CA HIS A 561 -12.34 -20.67 -24.93
C HIS A 561 -13.48 -20.78 -25.96
N GLU A 562 -13.36 -20.06 -27.07
CA GLU A 562 -14.25 -20.25 -28.23
C GLU A 562 -13.97 -21.63 -28.85
N MET A 563 -15.01 -22.43 -29.05
CA MET A 563 -14.89 -23.68 -29.80
C MET A 563 -14.98 -23.36 -31.30
N ASP A 564 -13.92 -23.70 -32.04
CA ASP A 564 -13.82 -23.53 -33.49
C ASP A 564 -15.08 -24.00 -34.24
N VAL A 565 -15.61 -23.13 -35.10
CA VAL A 565 -16.63 -23.47 -36.09
C VAL A 565 -16.03 -24.48 -37.08
N PRO A 566 -16.68 -25.63 -37.38
CA PRO A 566 -16.10 -26.60 -38.30
C PRO A 566 -15.96 -26.04 -39.72
N LEU A 567 -14.73 -26.00 -40.24
CA LEU A 567 -14.43 -25.75 -41.65
C LEU A 567 -15.01 -26.88 -42.55
N PRO A 568 -15.45 -26.59 -43.78
CA PRO A 568 -16.08 -27.58 -44.67
C PRO A 568 -15.07 -28.61 -45.21
N PRO A 569 -15.53 -29.83 -45.56
CA PRO A 569 -14.65 -30.98 -45.80
C PRO A 569 -13.92 -30.89 -47.16
N PRO A 570 -12.62 -31.20 -47.24
CA PRO A 570 -11.95 -31.42 -48.52
C PRO A 570 -12.17 -32.85 -49.04
N GLN A 571 -12.30 -32.95 -50.36
CA GLN A 571 -12.61 -34.14 -51.14
C GLN A 571 -11.46 -35.18 -51.24
N SER A 572 -11.88 -36.44 -51.26
CA SER A 572 -11.33 -37.63 -51.95
C SER A 572 -9.82 -37.77 -52.24
N ASN A 573 -9.21 -38.70 -51.49
CA ASN A 573 -8.20 -39.73 -51.82
C ASN A 573 -7.91 -40.02 -53.32
N PRO A 574 -6.69 -40.49 -53.71
CA PRO A 574 -6.20 -41.82 -53.29
C PRO A 574 -4.69 -42.02 -53.00
N ASN A 575 -4.46 -42.98 -52.10
CA ASN A 575 -3.25 -43.79 -51.81
C ASN A 575 -2.70 -44.56 -53.04
N PRO A 576 -1.65 -45.42 -52.95
CA PRO A 576 -0.44 -45.46 -52.10
C PRO A 576 0.85 -45.82 -52.90
N LYS A 577 2.06 -45.68 -52.33
CA LYS A 577 3.15 -46.71 -52.34
C LYS A 577 4.53 -46.23 -51.85
N ASP A 578 5.17 -47.19 -51.16
CA ASP A 578 6.60 -47.47 -51.05
C ASP A 578 7.53 -46.63 -50.16
N LYS A 579 7.72 -47.18 -48.96
CA LYS A 579 8.98 -47.56 -48.30
C LYS A 579 10.30 -46.92 -48.76
N SER A 580 11.07 -46.58 -47.73
CA SER A 580 12.53 -46.47 -47.61
C SER A 580 13.15 -45.10 -47.87
N ASN A 581 13.46 -44.40 -46.77
CA ASN A 581 14.78 -43.85 -46.42
C ASN A 581 14.60 -42.70 -45.41
N ILE A 582 14.18 -43.06 -44.20
CA ILE A 582 14.29 -42.18 -43.04
C ILE A 582 15.73 -42.36 -42.55
N ASP A 583 16.61 -41.42 -42.90
CA ASP A 583 17.79 -41.06 -42.10
C ASP A 583 18.52 -39.82 -42.65
N ALA A 584 18.32 -39.40 -43.91
CA ALA A 584 18.95 -38.19 -44.44
C ALA A 584 18.07 -36.93 -44.37
N VAL A 585 16.77 -37.05 -44.64
CA VAL A 585 15.84 -35.90 -44.73
C VAL A 585 15.53 -35.30 -43.36
N LEU A 586 15.42 -36.13 -42.32
CA LEU A 586 15.18 -35.68 -40.95
C LEU A 586 16.40 -34.95 -40.36
N ILE A 587 17.62 -35.43 -40.68
CA ILE A 587 18.86 -34.77 -40.26
C ILE A 587 19.00 -33.41 -40.97
N ILE A 588 18.72 -33.32 -42.27
CA ILE A 588 18.76 -32.04 -43.00
C ILE A 588 17.68 -31.07 -42.48
N ALA A 589 16.47 -31.55 -42.21
CA ALA A 589 15.37 -30.73 -41.69
C ALA A 589 15.62 -30.20 -40.27
N ILE A 590 16.45 -30.87 -39.46
CA ILE A 590 16.80 -30.43 -38.09
C ILE A 590 18.10 -29.61 -38.09
N VAL A 591 19.13 -30.03 -38.84
CA VAL A 591 20.45 -29.41 -38.81
C VAL A 591 20.45 -28.06 -39.55
N VAL A 592 19.73 -27.94 -40.67
CA VAL A 592 19.71 -26.69 -41.44
C VAL A 592 19.11 -25.53 -40.66
N PRO A 593 17.95 -25.66 -39.97
CA PRO A 593 17.43 -24.60 -39.10
C PRO A 593 18.38 -24.26 -37.95
N ILE A 594 19.00 -25.27 -37.32
CA ILE A 594 19.95 -25.05 -36.22
C ILE A 594 21.18 -24.26 -36.69
N VAL A 595 21.71 -24.59 -37.85
CA VAL A 595 22.84 -23.86 -38.46
C VAL A 595 22.44 -22.45 -38.85
N ILE A 596 21.24 -22.23 -39.38
CA ILE A 596 20.73 -20.89 -39.71
C ILE A 596 20.54 -20.05 -38.44
N VAL A 597 19.98 -20.62 -37.37
CA VAL A 597 19.81 -19.94 -36.08
C VAL A 597 21.16 -19.61 -35.45
N LEU A 598 22.14 -20.52 -35.51
CA LEU A 598 23.52 -20.27 -35.07
C LEU A 598 24.20 -19.18 -35.88
N LEU A 599 24.02 -19.15 -37.20
CA LEU A 599 24.57 -18.10 -38.06
C LEU A 599 23.91 -16.74 -37.80
N LEU A 600 22.60 -16.70 -37.56
CA LEU A 600 21.88 -15.49 -37.17
C LEU A 600 22.28 -15.02 -35.76
N PHE A 601 22.55 -15.94 -34.84
CA PHE A 601 23.06 -15.64 -33.50
C PHE A 601 24.50 -15.09 -33.56
N LEU A 602 25.37 -15.69 -34.37
CA LEU A 602 26.74 -15.20 -34.58
C LEU A 602 26.74 -13.86 -35.33
N ALA A 603 25.82 -13.66 -36.29
CA ALA A 603 25.64 -12.39 -36.98
C ALA A 603 25.11 -11.30 -36.04
N THR A 604 24.16 -11.63 -35.14
CA THR A 604 23.69 -10.68 -34.12
C THR A 604 24.77 -10.39 -33.08
N LEU A 605 25.56 -11.37 -32.64
CA LEU A 605 26.75 -11.15 -31.79
C LEU A 605 27.83 -10.34 -32.50
N TRP A 606 28.00 -10.51 -33.81
CA TRP A 606 28.91 -9.71 -34.62
C TRP A 606 28.40 -8.27 -34.80
N ILE A 607 27.09 -8.07 -35.01
CA ILE A 607 26.43 -6.76 -35.06
C ILE A 607 26.48 -6.07 -33.68
N ILE A 608 26.29 -6.82 -32.59
CA ILE A 608 26.37 -6.33 -31.21
C ILE A 608 27.82 -6.02 -30.85
N SER A 609 28.79 -6.85 -31.22
CA SER A 609 30.21 -6.60 -30.96
C SER A 609 30.79 -5.45 -31.79
N THR A 610 30.29 -5.24 -33.02
CA THR A 610 30.63 -4.07 -33.85
C THR A 610 29.92 -2.80 -33.38
N ARG A 611 28.68 -2.88 -32.87
CA ARG A 611 27.97 -1.75 -32.22
C ARG A 611 28.55 -1.39 -30.85
N THR A 612 28.97 -2.36 -30.05
CA THR A 612 29.61 -2.13 -28.73
C THR A 612 31.06 -1.66 -28.85
N ARG A 613 31.79 -2.07 -29.90
CA ARG A 613 33.09 -1.45 -30.23
C ARG A 613 32.95 0.01 -30.69
N ARG A 614 31.81 0.41 -31.27
CA ARG A 614 31.48 1.83 -31.55
C ARG A 614 30.92 2.58 -30.33
N LYS A 615 30.34 1.89 -29.33
CA LYS A 615 29.75 2.47 -28.10
C LYS A 615 30.63 2.36 -26.84
N LYS A 616 31.93 2.06 -26.95
CA LYS A 616 32.85 2.13 -25.80
C LYS A 616 33.24 3.57 -25.40
N ASN A 617 32.61 4.58 -26.00
CA ASN A 617 32.50 5.92 -25.44
C ASN A 617 31.01 6.21 -25.16
N ASN A 618 30.70 6.35 -23.86
CA ASN A 618 29.49 6.88 -23.23
C ASN A 618 28.26 5.98 -22.99
N SER A 619 27.73 6.14 -21.76
CA SER A 619 26.41 5.82 -21.18
C SER A 619 26.14 4.44 -20.53
N VAL A 620 25.54 4.56 -19.34
CA VAL A 620 25.03 3.60 -18.33
C VAL A 620 23.57 3.19 -18.68
N PRO A 621 23.05 2.02 -18.24
CA PRO A 621 21.80 1.45 -18.76
C PRO A 621 20.52 1.94 -18.06
N GLU A 622 19.50 2.12 -18.90
CA GLU A 622 18.14 2.61 -18.66
C GLU A 622 17.18 1.47 -18.27
N GLY A 623 16.35 1.69 -17.25
CA GLY A 623 15.32 0.75 -16.79
C GLY A 623 13.98 1.00 -17.48
N THR A 624 13.45 -0.03 -18.11
CA THR A 624 12.25 -0.02 -18.96
C THR A 624 10.98 0.36 -18.20
N LEU A 625 10.24 1.30 -18.78
CA LEU A 625 8.95 1.82 -18.35
C LEU A 625 7.81 0.88 -18.78
N GLU A 626 7.23 0.11 -17.87
CA GLU A 626 5.95 -0.60 -18.11
C GLU A 626 4.75 0.25 -17.65
N SER A 627 4.10 0.92 -18.60
CA SER A 627 2.67 1.27 -18.58
C SER A 627 2.31 2.08 -19.84
N SER A 628 2.06 1.38 -20.95
CA SER A 628 1.74 1.96 -22.26
C SER A 628 0.23 2.07 -22.56
N VAL A 629 -0.66 2.03 -21.56
CA VAL A 629 -2.12 1.90 -21.84
C VAL A 629 -2.97 3.17 -21.59
N GLN A 630 -2.43 4.34 -21.20
CA GLN A 630 -3.27 5.56 -21.07
C GLN A 630 -2.65 6.90 -21.56
N ILE A 631 -1.52 6.91 -22.27
CA ILE A 631 -0.94 8.16 -22.82
C ILE A 631 -1.35 8.40 -24.29
N SER A 632 -1.92 7.41 -24.99
CA SER A 632 -2.30 7.51 -26.41
C SER A 632 -3.38 8.55 -26.73
N SER A 633 -4.16 9.01 -25.73
CA SER A 633 -5.25 9.99 -25.93
C SER A 633 -4.81 11.46 -25.90
N VAL A 634 -3.55 11.75 -25.60
CA VAL A 634 -2.99 13.12 -25.45
C VAL A 634 -1.66 13.31 -26.19
N GLU A 635 -1.30 12.43 -27.13
CA GLU A 635 -0.06 12.54 -27.94
C GLU A 635 0.07 13.90 -28.66
N PHE A 636 -1.05 14.53 -29.03
CA PHE A 636 -1.06 15.85 -29.69
C PHE A 636 -0.63 17.02 -28.76
N LEU A 637 -0.54 16.79 -27.45
CA LEU A 637 -0.07 17.79 -26.46
C LEU A 637 1.41 17.61 -26.11
N GLN A 638 2.13 16.68 -26.74
CA GLN A 638 3.54 16.46 -26.47
C GLN A 638 4.41 17.48 -27.20
N PHE A 639 5.23 18.21 -26.44
CA PHE A 639 6.26 19.10 -26.97
C PHE A 639 7.58 18.33 -27.10
N ASP A 640 8.35 18.70 -28.13
CA ASP A 640 9.72 18.26 -28.32
C ASP A 640 10.67 18.96 -27.32
N VAL A 641 11.64 18.22 -26.79
CA VAL A 641 12.54 18.73 -25.75
C VAL A 641 13.40 19.89 -26.25
N ASP A 642 13.85 19.86 -27.51
CA ASP A 642 14.69 20.90 -28.08
C ASP A 642 13.89 22.20 -28.22
N THR A 643 12.60 22.09 -28.56
CA THR A 643 11.68 23.24 -28.58
C THR A 643 11.56 23.90 -27.21
N ILE A 644 11.49 23.11 -26.12
CA ILE A 644 11.39 23.64 -24.76
C ILE A 644 12.73 24.20 -24.27
N ILE A 645 13.85 23.55 -24.61
CA ILE A 645 15.20 24.06 -24.33
C ILE A 645 15.39 25.41 -25.01
N GLU A 646 15.06 25.54 -26.30
CA GLU A 646 15.17 26.81 -27.03
C GLU A 646 14.24 27.87 -26.44
N ALA A 647 12.97 27.52 -26.18
CA ALA A 647 11.99 28.45 -25.63
C ALA A 647 12.39 29.01 -24.26
N THR A 648 13.09 28.21 -23.45
CA THR A 648 13.53 28.59 -22.09
C THR A 648 14.95 29.14 -22.03
N ASP A 649 15.62 29.31 -23.18
CA ASP A 649 17.05 29.66 -23.26
C ASP A 649 17.91 28.70 -22.42
N ASN A 650 17.74 27.40 -22.69
CA ASN A 650 18.38 26.29 -21.97
C ASN A 650 18.16 26.38 -20.44
N PHE A 651 16.92 26.63 -20.02
CA PHE A 651 16.56 26.81 -18.61
C PHE A 651 17.44 27.87 -17.91
N SER A 652 17.70 29.00 -18.59
CA SER A 652 18.58 30.03 -18.03
C SER A 652 18.03 30.56 -16.71
N GLY A 653 18.94 30.91 -15.79
CA GLY A 653 18.56 31.47 -14.50
C GLY A 653 17.74 32.76 -14.62
N GLY A 654 17.92 33.54 -15.69
CA GLY A 654 17.13 34.75 -15.97
C GLY A 654 15.67 34.46 -16.32
N ASN A 655 15.38 33.25 -16.81
CA ASN A 655 14.03 32.78 -17.11
C ASN A 655 13.39 32.02 -15.95
N LYS A 656 14.11 31.76 -14.85
CA LYS A 656 13.54 31.06 -13.69
C LYS A 656 12.46 31.91 -13.01
N LEU A 657 11.25 31.35 -12.92
CA LEU A 657 10.08 31.95 -12.27
C LEU A 657 10.00 31.57 -10.78
N GLY A 658 10.45 30.35 -10.42
CA GLY A 658 10.49 29.83 -9.05
C GLY A 658 11.00 28.39 -8.96
N GLU A 659 11.21 27.89 -7.73
CA GLU A 659 11.60 26.51 -7.41
C GLU A 659 10.87 26.06 -6.14
N GLY A 660 10.32 24.83 -6.14
CA GLY A 660 9.62 24.26 -4.99
C GLY A 660 9.81 22.75 -4.87
N GLY A 661 9.11 22.10 -3.93
CA GLY A 661 9.24 20.66 -3.65
C GLY A 661 8.90 19.72 -4.82
N PHE A 662 8.35 20.26 -5.91
CA PHE A 662 7.90 19.53 -7.10
C PHE A 662 8.73 19.83 -8.35
N GLY A 663 9.72 20.72 -8.27
CA GLY A 663 10.58 21.08 -9.40
C GLY A 663 10.71 22.59 -9.61
N GLU A 664 11.44 22.94 -10.67
CA GLU A 664 11.72 24.32 -11.06
C GLU A 664 10.74 24.79 -12.14
N VAL A 665 10.37 26.07 -12.12
CA VAL A 665 9.50 26.67 -13.13
C VAL A 665 10.24 27.76 -13.89
N TYR A 666 10.16 27.71 -15.21
CA TYR A 666 10.83 28.65 -16.11
C TYR A 666 9.80 29.36 -17.00
N LYS A 667 10.04 30.63 -17.31
CA LYS A 667 9.39 31.32 -18.41
C LYS A 667 10.04 30.82 -19.70
N GLY A 668 9.22 30.59 -20.72
CA GLY A 668 9.72 30.42 -22.07
C GLY A 668 8.87 31.18 -23.07
N THR A 669 9.40 31.38 -24.27
CA THR A 669 8.66 31.93 -25.40
C THR A 669 8.77 30.95 -26.55
N LEU A 670 7.64 30.38 -26.97
CA LEU A 670 7.58 29.43 -28.08
C LEU A 670 7.90 30.13 -29.42
N PRO A 671 8.28 29.39 -30.48
CA PRO A 671 8.60 29.98 -31.79
C PRO A 671 7.47 30.80 -32.42
N ASN A 672 6.22 30.52 -32.03
CA ASN A 672 5.05 31.28 -32.46
C ASN A 672 4.83 32.61 -31.68
N GLY A 673 5.76 32.96 -30.77
CA GLY A 673 5.70 34.15 -29.92
C GLY A 673 4.85 34.00 -28.66
N GLN A 674 4.31 32.82 -28.37
CA GLN A 674 3.49 32.58 -27.17
C GLN A 674 4.37 32.39 -25.93
N ASP A 675 4.15 33.21 -24.91
CA ASP A 675 4.76 33.03 -23.59
C ASP A 675 4.15 31.83 -22.85
N ILE A 676 5.03 31.00 -22.26
CA ILE A 676 4.70 29.77 -21.54
C ILE A 676 5.39 29.71 -20.18
N ALA A 677 4.82 28.92 -19.28
CA ALA A 677 5.45 28.52 -18.03
C ALA A 677 5.78 27.02 -18.05
N VAL A 678 7.06 26.67 -17.92
CA VAL A 678 7.56 25.30 -17.98
C VAL A 678 7.90 24.83 -16.59
N LYS A 679 7.09 23.94 -16.01
CA LYS A 679 7.36 23.26 -14.75
C LYS A 679 8.18 22.01 -15.05
N ARG A 680 9.49 22.10 -14.82
CA ARG A 680 10.46 21.00 -14.96
C ARG A 680 10.50 20.21 -13.66
N LEU A 681 9.99 18.98 -13.70
CA LEU A 681 9.89 18.15 -12.52
C LEU A 681 11.26 17.62 -12.10
N SER A 682 11.50 17.57 -10.79
CA SER A 682 12.77 17.08 -10.25
C SER A 682 13.03 15.63 -10.65
N ARG A 683 14.23 15.35 -11.19
CA ARG A 683 14.67 14.02 -11.65
C ARG A 683 14.65 12.94 -10.54
N ASN A 684 14.70 13.36 -9.26
CA ASN A 684 14.85 12.46 -8.11
C ASN A 684 13.56 12.26 -7.27
N SER A 685 12.45 12.90 -7.63
CA SER A 685 11.21 12.84 -6.84
C SER A 685 10.27 11.74 -7.37
N ARG A 686 10.14 10.62 -6.63
CA ARG A 686 9.11 9.58 -6.89
C ARG A 686 7.69 10.16 -6.89
N GLN A 687 7.49 11.25 -6.14
CA GLN A 687 6.23 11.98 -6.08
C GLN A 687 5.91 12.71 -7.40
N GLY A 688 6.93 13.28 -8.05
CA GLY A 688 6.79 14.02 -9.30
C GLY A 688 6.23 13.18 -10.44
N ILE A 689 6.46 11.86 -10.48
CA ILE A 689 5.92 10.97 -11.54
C ILE A 689 4.41 10.75 -11.38
N ILE A 690 3.94 10.56 -10.15
CA ILE A 690 2.50 10.37 -9.87
C ILE A 690 1.75 11.68 -10.12
N GLU A 691 2.34 12.80 -9.71
CA GLU A 691 1.79 14.14 -9.94
C GLU A 691 1.80 14.50 -11.42
N PHE A 692 2.87 14.19 -12.15
CA PHE A 692 2.93 14.34 -13.60
C PHE A 692 1.78 13.60 -14.29
N LYS A 693 1.59 12.32 -13.96
CA LYS A 693 0.48 11.52 -14.51
C LYS A 693 -0.88 12.13 -14.16
N ASN A 694 -1.09 12.57 -12.91
CA ASN A 694 -2.33 13.21 -12.51
C ASN A 694 -2.54 14.53 -13.27
N GLU A 695 -1.54 15.41 -13.35
CA GLU A 695 -1.68 16.71 -14.02
C GLU A 695 -1.94 16.53 -15.52
N VAL A 696 -1.22 15.64 -16.21
CA VAL A 696 -1.46 15.36 -17.63
C VAL A 696 -2.85 14.76 -17.87
N LEU A 697 -3.29 13.80 -17.05
CA LEU A 697 -4.59 13.12 -17.24
C LEU A 697 -5.79 14.00 -16.86
N LEU A 698 -5.63 14.89 -15.88
CA LEU A 698 -6.71 15.73 -15.33
C LEU A 698 -6.78 17.09 -16.02
N VAL A 699 -5.66 17.82 -16.08
CA VAL A 699 -5.65 19.24 -16.47
C VAL A 699 -5.78 19.41 -17.98
N ALA A 700 -5.34 18.44 -18.78
CA ALA A 700 -5.56 18.45 -20.23
C ALA A 700 -7.04 18.53 -20.65
N LYS A 701 -7.97 18.20 -19.73
CA LYS A 701 -9.42 18.20 -19.97
C LYS A 701 -10.15 19.36 -19.30
N LEU A 702 -9.44 20.25 -18.60
CA LEU A 702 -10.03 21.38 -17.87
C LEU A 702 -9.88 22.66 -18.66
N GLN A 703 -10.99 23.37 -18.86
CA GLN A 703 -10.98 24.67 -19.52
C GLN A 703 -11.97 25.60 -18.83
N HIS A 704 -11.42 26.50 -18.01
CA HIS A 704 -12.20 27.49 -17.29
C HIS A 704 -11.38 28.75 -17.04
N ARG A 705 -12.02 29.93 -17.04
CA ARG A 705 -11.34 31.23 -16.90
C ARG A 705 -10.58 31.38 -15.57
N ASN A 706 -11.04 30.68 -14.54
CA ASN A 706 -10.44 30.70 -13.19
C ASN A 706 -9.56 29.49 -12.88
N LEU A 707 -9.13 28.72 -13.89
CA LEU A 707 -8.12 27.67 -13.75
C LEU A 707 -6.94 28.00 -14.68
N VAL A 708 -5.72 27.59 -14.29
CA VAL A 708 -4.55 27.68 -15.16
C VAL A 708 -4.63 26.57 -16.20
N ARG A 709 -4.49 26.95 -17.48
CA ARG A 709 -4.57 26.02 -18.61
C ARG A 709 -3.24 25.30 -18.84
N LEU A 710 -3.27 23.97 -18.85
CA LEU A 710 -2.18 23.14 -19.36
C LEU A 710 -2.19 23.21 -20.90
N LEU A 711 -1.06 23.59 -21.49
CA LEU A 711 -0.84 23.64 -22.93
C LEU A 711 -0.28 22.33 -23.46
N GLY A 712 0.50 21.62 -22.65
CA GLY A 712 1.02 20.31 -22.99
C GLY A 712 2.07 19.78 -22.02
N PHE A 713 2.81 18.77 -22.43
CA PHE A 713 3.86 18.14 -21.63
C PHE A 713 5.06 17.76 -22.50
N CYS A 714 6.23 17.59 -21.90
CA CYS A 714 7.43 17.07 -22.55
C CYS A 714 7.91 15.83 -21.80
N LEU A 715 8.18 14.76 -22.53
CA LEU A 715 8.75 13.50 -22.05
C LEU A 715 9.92 13.15 -22.97
N ASP A 716 11.14 13.28 -22.46
CA ASP A 716 12.37 12.85 -23.15
C ASP A 716 13.38 12.28 -22.15
N GLY A 717 13.65 10.98 -22.22
CA GLY A 717 14.47 10.26 -21.24
C GLY A 717 14.00 10.46 -19.79
N GLU A 718 14.86 11.05 -18.95
CA GLU A 718 14.52 11.38 -17.55
C GLU A 718 13.75 12.70 -17.40
N GLU A 719 13.75 13.56 -18.41
CA GLU A 719 13.10 14.87 -18.38
C GLU A 719 11.59 14.74 -18.45
N LYS A 720 10.91 15.35 -17.47
CA LYS A 720 9.46 15.41 -17.38
C LYS A 720 9.08 16.85 -17.13
N MET A 721 8.40 17.45 -18.09
CA MET A 721 8.03 18.87 -18.01
C MET A 721 6.55 19.06 -18.33
N LEU A 722 5.93 20.00 -17.63
CA LEU A 722 4.55 20.42 -17.87
C LEU A 722 4.58 21.86 -18.37
N ILE A 723 3.86 22.11 -19.47
CA ILE A 723 3.84 23.40 -20.14
C ILE A 723 2.48 24.04 -19.90
N TYR A 724 2.47 25.16 -19.20
CA TYR A 724 1.29 25.94 -18.83
C TYR A 724 1.25 27.28 -19.57
N GLU A 725 0.07 27.90 -19.61
CA GLU A 725 -0.03 29.31 -19.97
C GLU A 725 0.77 30.17 -18.97
N PHE A 726 1.47 31.19 -19.48
CA PHE A 726 2.15 32.15 -18.61
C PHE A 726 1.13 33.11 -17.98
N VAL A 727 1.20 33.27 -16.65
CA VAL A 727 0.30 34.13 -15.86
C VAL A 727 1.10 35.25 -15.20
N ALA A 728 0.90 36.49 -15.64
CA ALA A 728 1.84 37.60 -15.43
C ALA A 728 1.99 38.06 -13.98
N ASN A 729 0.90 38.14 -13.19
CA ASN A 729 0.93 38.72 -11.85
C ASN A 729 1.27 37.70 -10.75
N LYS A 730 1.83 36.52 -11.06
CA LYS A 730 2.29 35.53 -10.06
C LYS A 730 1.16 35.14 -9.08
N SER A 731 1.48 34.74 -7.84
CA SER A 731 0.52 34.19 -6.87
C SER A 731 -0.03 35.23 -5.90
N LEU A 732 -1.20 34.91 -5.34
CA LEU A 732 -1.94 35.75 -4.42
C LEU A 732 -1.24 35.98 -3.07
N ASP A 733 -0.55 34.98 -2.52
CA ASP A 733 0.21 35.09 -1.26
C ASP A 733 1.26 36.23 -1.28
N ARG A 734 1.91 36.47 -2.43
CA ARG A 734 2.85 37.60 -2.62
C ARG A 734 2.20 38.96 -2.46
N PHE A 735 0.90 39.09 -2.69
CA PHE A 735 0.20 40.35 -2.49
C PHE A 735 -0.46 40.42 -1.12
N LEU A 736 -0.86 39.29 -0.55
CA LEU A 736 -1.52 39.26 0.75
C LEU A 736 -0.54 39.38 1.92
N PHE A 737 0.66 38.80 1.83
CA PHE A 737 1.56 38.69 2.99
C PHE A 737 2.84 39.54 2.89
N ASP A 738 3.15 40.06 1.71
CA ASP A 738 4.23 41.04 1.52
C ASP A 738 3.70 42.43 1.86
N ALA A 739 4.17 43.00 2.99
CA ALA A 739 3.77 44.32 3.45
C ALA A 739 3.97 45.42 2.39
N SER A 740 4.95 45.26 1.50
CA SER A 740 5.21 46.21 0.41
C SER A 740 4.19 46.15 -0.73
N LYS A 741 3.35 45.11 -0.79
CA LYS A 741 2.39 44.87 -1.89
C LYS A 741 0.94 44.78 -1.43
N GLN A 742 0.67 44.64 -0.14
CA GLN A 742 -0.69 44.57 0.44
C GLN A 742 -1.63 45.69 -0.04
N HIS A 743 -1.10 46.90 -0.22
CA HIS A 743 -1.86 48.05 -0.71
C HIS A 743 -2.31 47.96 -2.18
N GLN A 744 -1.75 47.03 -2.97
CA GLN A 744 -2.08 46.85 -4.39
C GLN A 744 -3.39 46.05 -4.59
N LEU A 745 -3.83 45.31 -3.57
CA LEU A 745 -5.10 44.59 -3.57
C LEU A 745 -6.15 45.36 -2.78
N SER A 746 -6.84 46.27 -3.46
CA SER A 746 -8.02 46.94 -2.93
C SER A 746 -9.14 45.95 -2.62
N TRP A 747 -10.09 46.34 -1.76
CA TRP A 747 -11.22 45.46 -1.40
C TRP A 747 -12.02 44.96 -2.63
N PRO A 748 -12.39 45.79 -3.62
CA PRO A 748 -13.06 45.30 -4.83
C PRO A 748 -12.27 44.21 -5.57
N ARG A 749 -10.94 44.31 -5.60
CA ARG A 749 -10.07 43.27 -6.19
C ARG A 749 -10.09 41.99 -5.35
N ARG A 750 -9.96 42.10 -4.03
CA ARG A 750 -10.02 40.97 -3.10
C ARG A 750 -11.37 40.23 -3.19
N TYR A 751 -12.47 40.98 -3.29
CA TYR A 751 -13.80 40.42 -3.46
C TYR A 751 -13.93 39.65 -4.78
N LYS A 752 -13.50 40.26 -5.90
CA LYS A 752 -13.45 39.61 -7.22
C LYS A 752 -12.59 38.34 -7.21
N ILE A 753 -11.49 38.34 -6.45
CA ILE A 753 -10.64 37.16 -6.26
C ILE A 753 -11.39 36.06 -5.51
N ILE A 754 -12.08 36.38 -4.41
CA ILE A 754 -12.90 35.42 -3.66
C ILE A 754 -13.97 34.78 -4.57
N GLU A 755 -14.69 35.61 -5.33
CA GLU A 755 -15.70 35.12 -6.28
C GLU A 755 -15.12 34.24 -7.38
N GLY A 756 -13.98 34.65 -7.96
CA GLY A 756 -13.32 33.89 -9.01
C GLY A 756 -12.79 32.54 -8.53
N ILE A 757 -12.24 32.48 -7.31
CA ILE A 757 -11.83 31.20 -6.69
C ILE A 757 -13.07 30.32 -6.48
N ALA A 758 -14.17 30.87 -5.92
CA ALA A 758 -15.39 30.12 -5.70
C ALA A 758 -15.96 29.52 -6.99
N ARG A 759 -15.97 30.30 -8.08
CA ARG A 759 -16.38 29.83 -9.42
C ARG A 759 -15.44 28.76 -9.98
N GLY A 760 -14.13 28.90 -9.76
CA GLY A 760 -13.14 27.90 -10.16
C GLY A 760 -13.36 26.56 -9.46
N ILE A 761 -13.60 26.56 -8.15
CA ILE A 761 -13.86 25.33 -7.39
C ILE A 761 -15.23 24.74 -7.74
N LEU A 762 -16.27 25.58 -7.91
CA LEU A 762 -17.59 25.14 -8.39
C LEU A 762 -17.47 24.37 -9.72
N TYR A 763 -16.67 24.89 -10.65
CA TYR A 763 -16.41 24.19 -11.91
C TYR A 763 -15.75 22.82 -11.68
N LEU A 764 -14.76 22.72 -10.80
CA LEU A 764 -14.13 21.44 -10.48
C LEU A 764 -15.10 20.43 -9.85
N HIS A 765 -16.01 20.88 -9.00
CA HIS A 765 -16.91 20.00 -8.24
C HIS A 765 -18.19 19.60 -8.99
N GLU A 766 -18.73 20.53 -9.79
CA GLU A 766 -20.09 20.42 -10.34
C GLU A 766 -20.17 20.66 -11.86
N ASP A 767 -19.53 21.71 -12.41
CA ASP A 767 -19.74 22.08 -13.84
C ASP A 767 -18.81 21.37 -14.83
N SER A 768 -17.72 20.77 -14.35
CA SER A 768 -16.82 19.99 -15.19
C SER A 768 -17.39 18.59 -15.44
N ARG A 769 -16.99 17.98 -16.57
CA ARG A 769 -17.46 16.63 -16.94
C ARG A 769 -17.12 15.56 -15.89
N LEU A 770 -16.08 15.79 -15.09
CA LEU A 770 -15.60 14.88 -14.07
C LEU A 770 -15.50 15.65 -12.75
N ARG A 771 -16.12 15.17 -11.68
CA ARG A 771 -15.95 15.78 -10.36
C ARG A 771 -14.50 15.62 -9.90
N ILE A 772 -13.82 16.74 -9.63
CA ILE A 772 -12.40 16.78 -9.26
C ILE A 772 -12.25 17.45 -7.91
N ILE A 773 -11.59 16.77 -6.97
CA ILE A 773 -11.23 17.33 -5.66
C ILE A 773 -9.75 17.74 -5.71
N HIS A 774 -9.43 19.00 -5.46
CA HIS A 774 -8.09 19.57 -5.59
C HIS A 774 -7.15 19.16 -4.45
N ARG A 775 -7.62 19.22 -3.19
CA ARG A 775 -6.93 18.81 -1.96
C ARG A 775 -5.69 19.60 -1.53
N ASP A 776 -5.28 20.62 -2.29
CA ASP A 776 -4.15 21.52 -1.92
C ASP A 776 -4.45 22.98 -2.31
N LEU A 777 -5.67 23.44 -2.02
CA LEU A 777 -6.03 24.85 -2.21
C LEU A 777 -5.37 25.70 -1.11
N LYS A 778 -4.58 26.70 -1.53
CA LYS A 778 -3.87 27.65 -0.66
C LYS A 778 -3.55 28.93 -1.43
N ALA A 779 -3.21 30.02 -0.72
CA ALA A 779 -2.97 31.32 -1.36
C ALA A 779 -1.83 31.26 -2.40
N GLY A 780 -0.82 30.44 -2.16
CA GLY A 780 0.27 30.20 -3.10
C GLY A 780 -0.16 29.50 -4.41
N ASN A 781 -1.26 28.74 -4.41
CA ASN A 781 -1.75 28.03 -5.59
C ASN A 781 -2.78 28.83 -6.39
N ILE A 782 -3.05 30.09 -6.02
CA ILE A 782 -3.91 31.02 -6.75
C ILE A 782 -3.02 32.02 -7.50
N LEU A 783 -2.95 31.90 -8.83
CA LEU A 783 -2.25 32.86 -9.68
C LEU A 783 -3.18 34.00 -10.10
N LEU A 784 -2.60 35.16 -10.43
CA LEU A 784 -3.31 36.35 -10.87
C LEU A 784 -2.89 36.71 -12.31
N ASP A 785 -3.86 36.86 -13.21
CA ASP A 785 -3.59 37.39 -14.55
C ASP A 785 -3.37 38.91 -14.54
N GLU A 786 -3.12 39.50 -15.72
CA GLU A 786 -2.85 40.93 -15.90
C GLU A 786 -3.95 41.83 -15.31
N ASP A 787 -5.20 41.36 -15.35
CA ASP A 787 -6.39 42.04 -14.83
C ASP A 787 -6.70 41.70 -13.36
N SER A 788 -5.78 41.01 -12.69
CA SER A 788 -5.92 40.50 -11.31
C SER A 788 -7.09 39.52 -11.12
N ASN A 789 -7.48 38.78 -12.16
CA ASN A 789 -8.41 37.66 -12.01
C ASN A 789 -7.67 36.43 -11.46
N PRO A 790 -8.30 35.65 -10.56
CA PRO A 790 -7.67 34.46 -9.99
C PRO A 790 -7.74 33.27 -10.95
N LYS A 791 -6.65 32.49 -10.99
CA LYS A 791 -6.55 31.20 -11.65
C LYS A 791 -5.98 30.16 -10.69
N ILE A 792 -6.72 29.09 -10.44
CA ILE A 792 -6.30 27.97 -9.59
C ILE A 792 -5.27 27.12 -10.35
N SER A 793 -4.19 26.75 -9.67
CA SER A 793 -3.05 26.01 -10.22
C SER A 793 -2.65 24.83 -9.31
N ASP A 794 -1.74 23.98 -9.80
CA ASP A 794 -1.10 22.88 -9.05
C ASP A 794 -2.02 21.69 -8.72
N PHE A 795 -2.41 20.95 -9.77
CA PHE A 795 -3.33 19.81 -9.69
C PHE A 795 -2.64 18.46 -9.39
N GLY A 796 -1.35 18.43 -9.06
CA GLY A 796 -0.60 17.19 -8.79
C GLY A 796 -1.25 16.29 -7.73
N MET A 797 -1.94 16.90 -6.76
CA MET A 797 -2.64 16.20 -5.69
C MET A 797 -4.12 15.92 -5.97
N ALA A 798 -4.66 16.35 -7.10
CA ALA A 798 -6.08 16.25 -7.41
C ALA A 798 -6.55 14.78 -7.58
N ARG A 799 -7.84 14.55 -7.36
CA ARG A 799 -8.48 13.22 -7.49
C ARG A 799 -9.82 13.32 -8.20
N LEU A 800 -10.08 12.33 -9.06
CA LEU A 800 -11.36 12.13 -9.74
C LEU A 800 -12.34 11.40 -8.84
N PHE A 801 -13.56 11.89 -8.80
CA PHE A 801 -14.72 11.20 -8.23
C PHE A 801 -15.60 10.69 -9.38
N GLY A 802 -16.12 9.49 -9.22
CA GLY A 802 -17.23 9.01 -10.06
C GLY A 802 -18.48 9.87 -9.85
N ALA A 803 -19.41 9.87 -10.81
CA ALA A 803 -20.61 10.73 -10.79
C ALA A 803 -21.41 10.62 -9.46
N ASP A 804 -21.50 9.41 -8.90
CA ASP A 804 -22.24 9.13 -7.66
C ASP A 804 -21.36 9.11 -6.40
N GLN A 805 -20.05 9.29 -6.55
CA GLN A 805 -19.13 9.30 -5.42
C GLN A 805 -19.20 10.64 -4.70
N THR A 806 -19.59 10.62 -3.43
CA THR A 806 -19.70 11.81 -2.55
C THR A 806 -18.54 11.92 -1.57
N GLN A 807 -17.88 10.80 -1.24
CA GLN A 807 -16.74 10.74 -0.33
C GLN A 807 -15.76 9.63 -0.76
N ALA A 808 -14.48 9.82 -0.46
CA ALA A 808 -13.42 8.84 -0.64
C ALA A 808 -12.48 8.81 0.57
N ASN A 809 -11.75 7.70 0.71
CA ASN A 809 -10.80 7.51 1.80
C ASN A 809 -9.40 7.30 1.24
N THR A 810 -8.37 7.79 1.92
CA THR A 810 -6.98 7.56 1.54
C THR A 810 -6.10 7.35 2.76
N ASN A 811 -5.19 6.37 2.67
CA ASN A 811 -4.17 6.16 3.71
C ASN A 811 -2.99 7.13 3.55
N ARG A 812 -3.01 7.96 2.51
CA ARG A 812 -1.94 8.91 2.18
C ARG A 812 -2.51 10.33 2.17
N VAL A 813 -2.50 10.96 3.33
CA VAL A 813 -2.88 12.37 3.51
C VAL A 813 -1.81 13.24 2.86
N VAL A 814 -2.23 14.12 1.95
CA VAL A 814 -1.36 15.06 1.21
C VAL A 814 -2.05 16.42 1.17
N GLY A 815 -1.30 17.51 1.27
CA GLY A 815 -1.86 18.87 1.29
C GLY A 815 -1.11 19.77 2.27
N THR A 816 -1.48 21.05 2.30
CA THR A 816 -0.79 22.05 3.11
C THR A 816 -1.40 22.18 4.52
N ILE A 817 -0.55 22.07 5.55
CA ILE A 817 -0.93 22.20 6.96
C ILE A 817 -1.62 23.56 7.20
N GLY A 818 -2.75 23.53 7.91
CA GLY A 818 -3.62 24.69 8.15
C GLY A 818 -4.81 24.79 7.17
N TYR A 819 -4.65 24.32 5.93
CA TYR A 819 -5.74 24.29 4.94
C TYR A 819 -6.48 22.95 4.90
N MET A 820 -5.93 21.90 5.51
CA MET A 820 -6.55 20.58 5.57
C MET A 820 -7.60 20.50 6.68
N PRO A 821 -8.82 20.03 6.38
CA PRO A 821 -9.84 19.81 7.41
C PRO A 821 -9.52 18.60 8.29
N PRO A 822 -10.06 18.54 9.52
CA PRO A 822 -9.70 17.52 10.51
C PRO A 822 -10.05 16.10 10.07
N GLU A 823 -11.20 15.87 9.42
CA GLU A 823 -11.58 14.53 8.94
C GLU A 823 -10.62 13.99 7.87
N TYR A 824 -10.04 14.88 7.07
CA TYR A 824 -9.03 14.52 6.08
C TYR A 824 -7.66 14.30 6.73
N ALA A 825 -7.24 15.23 7.58
CA ALA A 825 -5.95 15.17 8.26
C ALA A 825 -5.83 13.96 9.20
N MET A 826 -6.92 13.61 9.91
CA MET A 826 -6.90 12.58 10.96
C MET A 826 -7.27 11.18 10.44
N ARG A 827 -8.18 11.09 9.47
CA ARG A 827 -8.75 9.81 9.00
C ARG A 827 -8.55 9.56 7.51
N GLY A 828 -8.01 10.53 6.78
CA GLY A 828 -7.83 10.42 5.34
C GLY A 828 -9.14 10.45 4.55
N HIS A 829 -10.25 10.89 5.15
CA HIS A 829 -11.53 11.04 4.47
C HIS A 829 -11.56 12.36 3.71
N PHE A 830 -11.86 12.33 2.41
CA PHE A 830 -11.96 13.53 1.59
C PHE A 830 -13.19 13.52 0.69
N SER A 831 -13.67 14.71 0.37
CA SER A 831 -14.82 14.97 -0.50
C SER A 831 -14.71 16.38 -1.10
N ASP A 832 -15.73 16.82 -1.82
CA ASP A 832 -15.93 18.23 -2.20
C ASP A 832 -15.81 19.18 -0.99
N LYS A 833 -16.30 18.74 0.18
CA LYS A 833 -16.21 19.49 1.44
C LYS A 833 -14.78 19.70 1.94
N THR A 834 -13.81 18.93 1.43
CA THR A 834 -12.39 19.14 1.74
C THR A 834 -11.90 20.46 1.14
N ASP A 835 -12.19 20.69 -0.14
CA ASP A 835 -11.82 21.94 -0.81
C ASP A 835 -12.64 23.13 -0.29
N VAL A 836 -13.90 22.91 0.14
CA VAL A 836 -14.72 23.95 0.80
C VAL A 836 -14.05 24.46 2.07
N TYR A 837 -13.50 23.57 2.90
CA TYR A 837 -12.77 23.99 4.11
C TYR A 837 -11.56 24.84 3.75
N SER A 838 -10.73 24.38 2.81
CA SER A 838 -9.55 25.14 2.35
C SER A 838 -9.93 26.49 1.74
N PHE A 839 -11.06 26.58 1.03
CA PHE A 839 -11.63 27.83 0.54
C PHE A 839 -12.01 28.78 1.69
N GLY A 840 -12.61 28.26 2.76
CA GLY A 840 -12.93 29.04 3.95
C GLY A 840 -11.70 29.70 4.58
N VAL A 841 -10.61 28.93 4.70
CA VAL A 841 -9.31 29.45 5.16
C VAL A 841 -8.81 30.56 4.24
N LEU A 842 -8.78 30.32 2.92
CA LEU A 842 -8.39 31.30 1.91
C LEU A 842 -9.17 32.62 2.02
N VAL A 843 -10.48 32.55 2.21
CA VAL A 843 -11.33 33.75 2.39
C VAL A 843 -10.89 34.56 3.61
N LEU A 844 -10.63 33.90 4.75
CA LEU A 844 -10.19 34.58 5.97
C LEU A 844 -8.79 35.18 5.84
N GLU A 845 -7.88 34.54 5.10
CA GLU A 845 -6.56 35.09 4.78
C GLU A 845 -6.67 36.31 3.85
N ILE A 846 -7.52 36.26 2.82
CA ILE A 846 -7.75 37.38 1.90
C ILE A 846 -8.30 38.60 2.65
N ILE A 847 -9.24 38.40 3.57
CA ILE A 847 -9.84 39.49 4.35
C ILE A 847 -8.85 40.10 5.32
N SER A 848 -8.09 39.26 6.03
CA SER A 848 -7.20 39.70 7.11
C SER A 848 -5.83 40.16 6.64
N GLY A 849 -5.37 39.73 5.45
CA GLY A 849 -3.99 39.92 5.01
C GLY A 849 -2.98 39.16 5.89
N LYS A 850 -3.44 38.19 6.69
CA LYS A 850 -2.60 37.41 7.62
C LYS A 850 -2.57 35.96 7.19
N LYS A 851 -1.37 35.36 7.22
CA LYS A 851 -1.19 33.94 6.92
C LYS A 851 -1.74 33.13 8.10
N ILE A 852 -2.34 31.97 7.84
CA ILE A 852 -2.87 31.09 8.88
C ILE A 852 -1.81 30.71 9.95
N THR A 853 -0.52 30.71 9.57
CA THR A 853 0.62 30.44 10.46
C THR A 853 1.14 31.67 11.21
N SER A 854 0.65 32.89 10.96
CA SER A 854 1.20 34.13 11.56
C SER A 854 0.86 34.32 13.03
N PHE A 855 0.01 33.47 13.63
CA PHE A 855 -0.48 33.61 15.00
C PHE A 855 0.35 32.87 16.05
N TYR A 856 1.45 32.21 15.66
CA TYR A 856 2.37 31.53 16.58
C TYR A 856 3.22 32.48 17.43
N ASP A 857 3.63 33.64 16.87
CA ASP A 857 4.59 34.54 17.53
C ASP A 857 3.94 35.71 18.30
N SER A 858 2.62 35.93 18.15
CA SER A 858 1.96 37.14 18.67
C SER A 858 1.38 37.01 20.08
N GLY A 859 1.65 35.92 20.81
CA GLY A 859 1.19 35.73 22.19
C GLY A 859 -0.34 35.64 22.38
N TYR A 860 -1.12 35.60 21.28
CA TYR A 860 -2.54 35.28 21.28
C TYR A 860 -2.71 33.77 21.21
N ALA A 861 -3.44 33.20 22.16
CA ALA A 861 -3.63 31.75 22.31
C ALA A 861 -4.58 31.10 21.28
N GLY A 862 -4.56 31.53 20.01
CA GLY A 862 -5.43 31.00 18.96
C GLY A 862 -4.90 31.20 17.55
N ASP A 863 -5.23 30.27 16.66
CA ASP A 863 -5.03 30.34 15.22
C ASP A 863 -5.96 31.36 14.52
N LEU A 864 -5.73 31.64 13.23
CA LEU A 864 -6.55 32.59 12.43
C LEU A 864 -8.05 32.28 12.52
N LEU A 865 -8.42 31.01 12.58
CA LEU A 865 -9.81 30.57 12.67
C LEU A 865 -10.46 30.98 14.01
N ASN A 866 -9.76 30.75 15.13
CA ASN A 866 -10.20 31.22 16.45
C ASN A 866 -10.23 32.75 16.54
N TYR A 867 -9.27 33.43 15.92
CA TYR A 867 -9.24 34.89 15.87
C TYR A 867 -10.45 35.45 15.12
N ALA A 868 -10.78 34.89 13.95
CA ALA A 868 -11.96 35.26 13.19
C ALA A 868 -13.26 34.95 13.95
N TRP A 869 -13.35 33.75 14.58
CA TRP A 869 -14.51 33.36 15.38
C TRP A 869 -14.74 34.28 16.58
N LYS A 870 -13.67 34.66 17.29
CA LYS A 870 -13.75 35.59 18.42
C LYS A 870 -14.39 36.91 17.99
N HIS A 871 -13.89 37.52 16.92
CA HIS A 871 -14.42 38.79 16.41
C HIS A 871 -15.86 38.67 15.90
N TRP A 872 -16.21 37.53 15.30
CA TRP A 872 -17.60 37.25 14.91
C TRP A 872 -18.53 37.16 16.13
N ARG A 873 -18.18 36.33 17.11
CA ARG A 873 -18.94 36.12 18.35
C ARG A 873 -19.09 37.40 19.16
N ASP A 874 -18.03 38.18 19.26
CA ASP A 874 -18.00 39.42 20.06
C ASP A 874 -18.65 40.60 19.32
N GLY A 875 -19.27 40.39 18.15
CA GLY A 875 -19.97 41.42 17.37
C GLY A 875 -19.04 42.46 16.73
N THR A 876 -17.75 42.13 16.58
CA THR A 876 -16.70 43.00 16.02
C THR A 876 -16.04 42.42 14.75
N PRO A 877 -16.78 41.87 13.78
CA PRO A 877 -16.19 41.16 12.64
C PRO A 877 -15.24 42.02 11.79
N LEU A 878 -15.43 43.33 11.74
CA LEU A 878 -14.59 44.24 10.95
C LEU A 878 -13.18 44.46 11.52
N GLU A 879 -12.93 44.08 12.78
CA GLU A 879 -11.58 44.07 13.36
C GLU A 879 -10.68 43.01 12.72
N LEU A 880 -11.26 42.03 12.02
CA LEU A 880 -10.50 41.06 11.23
C LEU A 880 -9.92 41.67 9.95
N LEU A 881 -10.49 42.78 9.45
CA LEU A 881 -10.13 43.36 8.16
C LEU A 881 -8.70 43.90 8.17
N ASP A 882 -7.98 43.64 7.07
CA ASP A 882 -6.64 44.15 6.84
C ASP A 882 -6.58 45.68 6.97
N THR A 883 -5.73 46.17 7.87
CA THR A 883 -5.55 47.60 8.18
C THR A 883 -4.99 48.43 7.03
N SER A 884 -4.48 47.79 5.97
CA SER A 884 -4.06 48.45 4.72
C SER A 884 -5.23 48.87 3.83
N LEU A 885 -6.44 48.34 4.06
CA LEU A 885 -7.66 48.67 3.32
C LEU A 885 -8.32 49.96 3.86
N ARG A 886 -7.57 51.06 3.87
CA ARG A 886 -8.03 52.35 4.43
C ARG A 886 -8.81 53.14 3.37
N GLU A 887 -10.15 52.99 3.40
CA GLU A 887 -11.18 53.96 2.95
C GLU A 887 -12.15 53.54 1.82
N SER A 888 -12.05 52.37 1.18
CA SER A 888 -13.00 51.97 0.12
C SER A 888 -13.44 50.49 0.17
N TYR A 889 -14.23 50.10 1.17
CA TYR A 889 -14.83 48.77 1.26
C TYR A 889 -16.29 48.83 1.70
N SER A 890 -17.11 47.89 1.22
CA SER A 890 -18.46 47.71 1.71
C SER A 890 -18.44 46.87 2.97
N ARG A 891 -18.88 47.46 4.10
CA ARG A 891 -18.99 46.74 5.38
C ARG A 891 -19.83 45.48 5.25
N ALA A 892 -20.91 45.54 4.47
CA ALA A 892 -21.80 44.41 4.24
C ALA A 892 -21.12 43.26 3.49
N GLU A 893 -20.30 43.58 2.47
CA GLU A 893 -19.53 42.57 1.73
C GLU A 893 -18.47 41.91 2.62
N VAL A 894 -17.74 42.70 3.41
CA VAL A 894 -16.71 42.16 4.33
C VAL A 894 -17.36 41.20 5.33
N ILE A 895 -18.42 41.64 6.01
CA ILE A 895 -19.12 40.82 7.01
C ILE A 895 -19.67 39.53 6.36
N LYS A 896 -20.21 39.64 5.15
CA LYS A 896 -20.67 38.49 4.36
C LYS A 896 -19.54 37.52 4.06
N CYS A 897 -18.37 37.98 3.60
CA CYS A 897 -17.24 37.10 3.32
C CYS A 897 -16.71 36.43 4.59
N ILE A 898 -16.68 37.13 5.74
CA ILE A 898 -16.30 36.55 7.04
C ILE A 898 -17.30 35.44 7.42
N HIS A 899 -18.60 35.71 7.27
CA HIS A 899 -19.64 34.72 7.51
C HIS A 899 -19.42 33.47 6.64
N VAL A 900 -19.26 33.64 5.33
CA VAL A 900 -19.01 32.55 4.38
C VAL A 900 -17.77 31.76 4.79
N GLY A 901 -16.67 32.45 5.10
CA GLY A 901 -15.42 31.82 5.57
C GLY A 901 -15.65 30.94 6.79
N LEU A 902 -16.36 31.44 7.80
CA LEU A 902 -16.69 30.69 9.02
C LEU A 902 -17.62 29.49 8.75
N CYS A 903 -18.63 29.61 7.89
CA CYS A 903 -19.46 28.48 7.48
C CYS A 903 -18.67 27.39 6.74
N CYS A 904 -17.62 27.77 6.01
CA CYS A 904 -16.79 26.82 5.27
C CYS A 904 -15.85 26.01 6.18
N VAL A 905 -15.38 26.59 7.29
CA VAL A 905 -14.39 25.95 8.19
C VAL A 905 -15.00 25.16 9.35
N GLN A 906 -16.27 24.74 9.23
CA GLN A 906 -16.94 23.94 10.26
C GLN A 906 -16.32 22.55 10.42
N GLU A 907 -16.32 22.01 11.63
CA GLU A 907 -15.72 20.69 11.91
C GLU A 907 -16.45 19.58 11.15
N ASP A 908 -17.77 19.51 11.26
CA ASP A 908 -18.60 18.56 10.54
C ASP A 908 -18.73 18.95 9.04
N PRO A 909 -18.27 18.11 8.10
CA PRO A 909 -18.42 18.36 6.66
C PRO A 909 -19.88 18.57 6.21
N ALA A 910 -20.86 17.99 6.92
CA ALA A 910 -22.27 18.15 6.60
C ALA A 910 -22.78 19.58 6.85
N GLN A 911 -22.16 20.32 7.78
CA GLN A 911 -22.50 21.71 8.10
C GLN A 911 -21.87 22.74 7.15
N ARG A 912 -20.90 22.31 6.33
CA ARG A 912 -20.26 23.18 5.33
C ARG A 912 -21.20 23.36 4.13
N PRO A 913 -21.36 24.57 3.58
CA PRO A 913 -22.18 24.79 2.39
C PRO A 913 -21.56 24.14 1.14
N THR A 914 -22.36 23.90 0.09
CA THR A 914 -21.83 23.52 -1.23
C THR A 914 -21.22 24.73 -1.93
N MET A 915 -20.34 24.52 -2.91
CA MET A 915 -19.77 25.63 -3.69
C MET A 915 -20.85 26.41 -4.45
N GLN A 916 -21.90 25.75 -4.92
CA GLN A 916 -23.05 26.42 -5.54
C GLN A 916 -23.74 27.38 -4.55
N ALA A 917 -23.99 26.92 -3.32
CA ALA A 917 -24.56 27.76 -2.26
C ALA A 917 -23.63 28.93 -1.92
N ILE A 918 -22.32 28.71 -1.82
CA ILE A 918 -21.32 29.77 -1.57
C ILE A 918 -21.37 30.84 -2.67
N VAL A 919 -21.40 30.44 -3.94
CA VAL A 919 -21.49 31.38 -5.07
C VAL A 919 -22.80 32.18 -5.00
N LEU A 920 -23.92 31.56 -4.63
CA LEU A 920 -25.19 32.27 -4.41
C LEU A 920 -25.12 33.24 -3.21
N MET A 921 -24.51 32.83 -2.11
CA MET A 921 -24.32 33.67 -0.91
C MET A 921 -23.48 34.92 -1.23
N LEU A 922 -22.43 34.77 -2.03
CA LEU A 922 -21.59 35.89 -2.48
C LEU A 922 -22.39 36.85 -3.37
N ASN A 923 -23.06 36.34 -4.41
CA ASN A 923 -23.76 37.17 -5.41
C ASN A 923 -25.10 37.79 -4.93
N SER A 924 -25.75 37.25 -3.89
CA SER A 924 -27.08 37.73 -3.46
C SER A 924 -27.02 38.78 -2.34
N HIS A 925 -27.95 39.74 -2.39
CA HIS A 925 -28.16 40.73 -1.32
C HIS A 925 -29.29 40.34 -0.34
N THR A 926 -30.00 39.23 -0.56
CA THR A 926 -31.28 38.91 0.10
C THR A 926 -31.32 37.55 0.82
N VAL A 927 -30.25 36.75 0.79
CA VAL A 927 -30.25 35.43 1.46
C VAL A 927 -30.06 35.60 2.97
N THR A 928 -31.02 35.12 3.76
CA THR A 928 -30.90 35.00 5.21
C THR A 928 -29.95 33.85 5.53
N LEU A 929 -28.76 34.18 6.03
CA LEU A 929 -27.71 33.19 6.33
C LEU A 929 -27.87 32.67 7.78
N ALA A 930 -27.87 31.34 7.95
CA ALA A 930 -27.87 30.73 9.29
C ALA A 930 -26.58 31.09 10.04
N SER A 931 -26.65 31.39 11.34
CA SER A 931 -25.45 31.79 12.10
C SER A 931 -24.43 30.66 12.12
N PRO A 932 -23.15 30.91 11.80
CA PRO A 932 -22.11 29.89 11.86
C PRO A 932 -21.93 29.42 13.31
N ALA A 933 -21.62 28.13 13.50
CA ALA A 933 -21.20 27.58 14.78
C ALA A 933 -19.69 27.79 15.00
N GLN A 934 -19.23 27.54 16.22
CA GLN A 934 -17.81 27.70 16.57
C GLN A 934 -16.97 26.73 15.73
N PRO A 935 -15.99 27.22 14.94
CA PRO A 935 -15.06 26.34 14.25
C PRO A 935 -14.17 25.59 15.27
N PRO A 936 -13.65 24.41 14.90
CA PRO A 936 -12.78 23.65 15.79
C PRO A 936 -11.57 24.49 16.16
N ALA A 937 -11.15 24.44 17.44
CA ALA A 937 -9.94 25.12 17.87
C ALA A 937 -8.76 24.55 17.07
N GLY A 938 -7.99 25.42 16.41
CA GLY A 938 -6.83 25.02 15.62
C GLY A 938 -5.99 23.94 16.28
N TYR A 939 -5.68 22.90 15.51
CA TYR A 939 -4.69 21.85 15.86
C TYR A 939 -3.25 22.38 15.82
N ILE A 940 -3.08 23.62 16.26
CA ILE A 940 -1.85 24.38 16.33
C ILE A 940 -1.74 24.80 17.80
N GLY A 941 -0.86 24.11 18.53
CA GLY A 941 -0.91 23.94 19.98
C GLY A 941 -1.18 25.20 20.82
N SER A 942 -2.27 25.18 21.58
CA SER A 942 -2.47 26.07 22.71
C SER A 942 -2.18 25.32 24.01
N ARG A 943 -0.96 25.47 24.53
CA ARG A 943 -0.71 25.32 25.98
C ARG A 943 -1.39 26.52 26.64
N SER A 944 -2.55 26.31 27.29
CA SER A 944 -3.11 27.35 28.14
C SER A 944 -2.18 27.60 29.32
N HIS A 945 -1.60 28.80 29.38
CA HIS A 945 -1.01 29.35 30.60
C HIS A 945 -2.10 29.47 31.67
N SER A 946 -2.14 28.53 32.60
CA SER A 946 -2.74 28.77 33.92
C SER A 946 -1.73 29.54 34.76
N ASN A 947 -1.90 30.86 34.86
CA ASN A 947 -1.25 31.69 35.86
C ASN A 947 -1.54 31.14 37.25
N PHE A 948 -0.53 30.99 38.10
CA PHE A 948 -0.59 31.21 39.55
C PHE A 948 0.84 31.20 40.14
N PRO A 949 1.05 31.83 41.31
CA PRO A 949 1.80 33.07 41.49
C PRO A 949 3.28 32.85 41.86
N THR A 950 4.08 33.90 41.64
CA THR A 950 5.40 34.10 42.26
C THR A 950 5.32 33.88 43.77
N LYS A 951 6.01 32.84 44.25
CA LYS A 951 6.49 32.76 45.63
C LYS A 951 8.00 32.57 45.61
N GLU A 952 8.68 33.63 46.02
CA GLU A 952 9.99 33.57 46.63
C GLU A 952 9.97 32.49 47.73
N MET A 953 10.93 31.57 47.69
CA MET A 953 11.34 30.81 48.89
C MET A 953 12.85 30.91 49.02
N VAL A 954 13.23 31.98 49.73
CA VAL A 954 14.10 31.98 50.91
C VAL A 954 14.83 30.66 51.17
N ASN A 955 16.16 30.80 51.17
CA ASN A 955 17.18 29.94 51.76
C ASN A 955 16.76 29.23 53.05
N SER A 956 17.11 27.95 53.16
CA SER A 956 17.46 27.34 54.45
C SER A 956 18.80 26.60 54.34
N SER A 957 19.83 27.34 54.73
CA SER A 957 21.04 26.93 55.46
C SER A 957 21.31 25.42 55.65
N SER A 958 22.51 25.02 55.24
CA SER A 958 23.34 24.14 56.08
C SER A 958 24.76 24.72 56.12
N ASP A 959 25.05 25.36 57.25
CA ASP A 959 26.39 25.78 57.66
C ASP A 959 27.24 24.56 58.02
N LYS A 960 28.45 24.49 57.45
CA LYS A 960 29.63 23.95 58.13
C LYS A 960 30.85 24.83 57.84
N SER A 961 31.01 25.79 58.75
CA SER A 961 32.24 26.11 59.47
C SER A 961 33.58 26.22 58.69
N THR A 962 34.02 27.48 58.62
CA THR A 962 35.32 28.02 59.06
C THR A 962 36.58 27.83 58.20
N ASN A 963 37.00 28.99 57.66
CA ASN A 963 38.21 29.74 58.03
C ASN A 963 39.21 30.08 56.90
N THR A 964 39.21 31.40 56.65
CA THR A 964 40.34 32.34 56.54
C THR A 964 41.09 32.56 55.23
N SER A 965 40.99 33.83 54.81
CA SER A 965 42.07 34.79 54.50
C SER A 965 42.21 35.28 53.05
N THR A 966 41.89 36.58 52.90
CA THR A 966 42.56 37.63 52.11
C THR A 966 42.96 37.36 50.65
N SER A 967 42.43 38.15 49.71
CA SER A 967 43.04 39.41 49.23
C SER A 967 42.39 39.91 47.91
N GLN A 968 42.58 41.21 47.66
CA GLN A 968 41.89 42.07 46.69
C GLN A 968 42.46 42.04 45.25
N SER A 969 41.68 42.67 44.34
CA SER A 969 42.05 43.34 43.08
C SER A 969 42.19 42.42 41.85
N SER A 970 41.83 42.78 40.61
CA SER A 970 41.54 44.05 39.94
C SER A 970 40.81 43.76 38.59
N ILE A 971 39.72 44.47 38.24
CA ILE A 971 39.63 45.56 37.23
C ILE A 971 39.97 45.14 35.77
N ASN A 972 38.97 44.97 34.88
CA ASN A 972 38.59 45.91 33.79
C ASN A 972 37.58 45.35 32.75
N ARG A 973 36.69 46.27 32.32
CA ARG A 973 35.74 46.35 31.16
C ARG A 973 36.33 45.96 29.77
N PRO A 974 35.61 46.00 28.60
CA PRO A 974 34.21 46.39 28.29
C PRO A 974 33.43 45.55 27.23
N THR A 975 32.15 45.93 27.10
CA THR A 975 31.10 45.85 26.05
C THR A 975 31.37 45.56 24.54
N LEU A 976 30.49 44.68 23.98
CA LEU A 976 29.66 44.70 22.72
C LEU A 976 30.35 44.76 21.32
N PRO A 977 29.71 44.30 20.20
CA PRO A 977 28.30 43.91 20.01
C PRO A 977 28.04 42.58 19.26
N SER A 978 26.79 42.13 19.42
CA SER A 978 26.06 41.17 18.59
C SER A 978 25.98 41.58 17.11
N LYS A 979 26.22 40.62 16.21
CA LYS A 979 25.74 40.66 14.83
C LYS A 979 24.81 39.47 14.59
N GLU A 980 23.62 39.81 14.14
CA GLU A 980 22.58 38.92 13.63
C GLU A 980 23.08 38.11 12.42
N MET A 981 22.60 36.87 12.31
CA MET A 981 22.39 36.24 11.02
C MET A 981 21.11 35.39 11.10
N GLU A 982 20.07 35.88 10.44
CA GLU A 982 18.75 35.27 10.29
C GLU A 982 18.84 33.89 9.62
N ASN A 983 18.03 32.94 10.09
CA ASN A 983 17.70 31.71 9.37
C ASN A 983 16.18 31.66 9.22
N SER A 984 15.71 31.80 7.97
CA SER A 984 14.32 31.68 7.57
C SER A 984 14.10 30.35 6.83
N ASN A 985 13.07 29.59 7.19
CA ASN A 985 12.55 28.47 6.39
C ASN A 985 11.01 28.57 6.34
N VAL A 986 10.49 29.00 5.20
CA VAL A 986 9.06 29.11 4.85
C VAL A 986 8.76 28.14 3.70
N SER A 987 7.55 27.58 3.67
CA SER A 987 7.04 26.69 2.61
C SER A 987 6.55 27.47 1.39
N THR A 988 6.84 26.99 0.16
CA THR A 988 6.37 27.69 -1.04
C THR A 988 5.91 26.86 -2.25
N SER A 989 4.86 27.42 -2.87
CA SER A 989 4.32 27.21 -4.22
C SER A 989 5.25 27.78 -5.32
N ILE A 990 4.85 27.72 -6.60
CA ILE A 990 5.45 28.23 -7.88
C ILE A 990 6.00 29.68 -7.85
N THR A 991 6.04 30.33 -6.68
CA THR A 991 6.09 31.78 -6.55
C THR A 991 6.92 32.28 -5.36
N GLU A 992 8.11 31.78 -5.07
CA GLU A 992 9.16 32.51 -4.31
C GLU A 992 10.50 32.30 -5.03
N VAL A 993 11.51 33.19 -5.16
CA VAL A 993 11.90 34.53 -4.67
C VAL A 993 13.15 34.95 -5.50
N TYR A 994 13.49 36.24 -5.59
CA TYR A 994 14.84 36.71 -6.00
C TYR A 994 15.57 37.31 -4.77
N PRO A 995 16.92 37.30 -4.71
CA PRO A 995 17.68 37.70 -3.53
C PRO A 995 17.88 39.23 -3.42
N ARG A 996 17.72 39.73 -2.18
CA ARG A 996 17.97 41.10 -1.65
C ARG A 996 17.46 42.30 -2.42
#